data_AF-M4DK28-F1
#
_entry.id   AF-M4DK28-F1
#
_cell.length_a   1.000
_cell.length_b   1.000
_cell.length_c   1.000
_cell.angle_alpha   90.00
_cell.angle_beta   90.00
_cell.angle_gamma   90.00
#
_symmetry.space_group_name_H-M   'P 1'
#
loop_
_entity.id
_entity.type
_entity.pdbx_description
1 polymer ?
#
loop_
_entity_poly.entity_id
_entity_poly.type
_entity_poly.pdbx_seq_one_letter_code
_entity_poly.pdbx_strand_id
1 'polypeptide(L)'
;MGVIIVIAKRFDALIGPGVMLLYPLYASLRAIESPTMLDDQQWLTYWIIYSLITIFELSFWRILAWLPFWPYIKLLFCMWLVLPMFSGAAYIYSNFVRKYVKIGMNVGGGTNYTDEQRRVPQMMSLDARKSVQDYVDRFGWDSVEKAIKALRHNTRVRDKVTSDQMETKNENSDVSRAEEMKNQANEAFKGHKFSNAIDLYTKAIELNGNNAVYWANRAFAHTKLEEYGSAIQDASKAIEIDPKYSKGYYRRGAAYLAMGKFKDALKDFQQVKRICPNDPDAARKLKECEKAVMKMKFEEAISAPVSERRSVAESIDYHTIGNKPRSSSFLPTKTALAAVVAAVMVVAVRGFATTEILMVLVSVVLGTYWWGSFSEVEPQYSGARIEGEEVTLEFVKQMMEDFKNQKTLHKRYAYQIVLKTRQILQALPSLVDISVPNGKHFTVCGDVHGQFYDLLNIFELNGLPSEDNPYLFNGDFVDRGSFSVEIILTLFAFKCMSPSSIYLARGNHESKSMNKIYGFEGEVRSKLSEKFVDLFAEVFCYLPLAHVINEKIFVVHGGLFSVDGVKLSDIRAIDRFCEPPEEGLMCELLWSDPQPLPGRGPSKRGVGLSFGGDVTKRFLEDNNLDLVVRSHEVKDEGYEVDHDGKLITVFSAPNYCDQMGNKGAFIRFEAPDMKPNIVTFSAVPHPDVKPMAYANNFMRMFN
;
A
#
# COMPACT_ATOMS: atom_id res chain seq x y z
N MET A 1 -11.54 49.08 33.74
CA MET A 1 -10.33 49.91 33.54
C MET A 1 -9.02 49.16 33.82
N GLY A 2 -8.91 48.33 34.88
CA GLY A 2 -7.65 47.65 35.25
C GLY A 2 -7.09 46.64 34.24
N VAL A 3 -7.91 45.79 33.62
CA VAL A 3 -7.45 44.75 32.68
C VAL A 3 -6.90 45.34 31.39
N ILE A 4 -7.55 46.38 30.85
CA ILE A 4 -7.11 47.05 29.62
C ILE A 4 -5.79 47.80 29.85
N ILE A 5 -5.59 48.41 31.02
CA ILE A 5 -4.32 49.05 31.39
C ILE A 5 -3.20 48.02 31.57
N VAL A 6 -3.51 46.83 32.10
CA VAL A 6 -2.53 45.73 32.23
C VAL A 6 -2.17 45.14 30.86
N ILE A 7 -3.14 44.98 29.96
CA ILE A 7 -2.90 44.55 28.57
C ILE A 7 -2.09 45.60 27.81
N ALA A 8 -2.40 46.89 27.96
CA ALA A 8 -1.64 47.98 27.35
C ALA A 8 -0.20 48.07 27.91
N LYS A 9 -0.01 47.88 29.21
CA LYS A 9 1.33 47.84 29.85
C LYS A 9 2.14 46.58 29.51
N ARG A 10 1.50 45.51 29.04
CA ARG A 10 2.16 44.27 28.63
C ARG A 10 2.06 44.00 27.13
N PHE A 11 1.60 44.97 26.34
CA PHE A 11 1.43 44.83 24.89
C PHE A 11 2.79 44.61 24.20
N ASP A 12 3.85 45.26 24.69
CA ASP A 12 5.24 45.05 24.26
C ASP A 12 5.72 43.61 24.51
N ALA A 13 5.23 42.95 25.56
CA ALA A 13 5.60 41.56 25.87
C ALA A 13 4.94 40.53 24.96
N LEU A 14 3.86 40.91 24.25
CA LEU A 14 3.08 40.03 23.38
C LEU A 14 3.39 40.27 21.89
N ILE A 15 3.49 41.54 21.48
CA ILE A 15 3.77 41.90 20.08
C ILE A 15 5.27 41.83 19.79
N GLY A 16 6.13 42.21 20.73
CA GLY A 16 7.59 42.20 20.54
C GLY A 16 8.10 40.84 20.07
N PRO A 17 7.93 39.76 20.86
CA PRO A 17 8.42 38.43 20.49
C PRO A 17 7.73 37.84 19.26
N GLY A 18 6.41 38.05 19.11
CA GLY A 18 5.63 37.51 18.00
C GLY A 18 6.04 38.11 16.64
N VAL A 19 6.26 39.42 16.58
CA VAL A 19 6.74 40.10 15.37
C VAL A 19 8.21 39.75 15.09
N MET A 20 9.04 39.57 16.13
CA MET A 20 10.44 39.16 15.96
C MET A 20 10.59 37.75 15.38
N LEU A 21 9.64 36.83 15.61
CA LEU A 21 9.68 35.45 15.11
C LEU A 21 9.12 35.31 13.68
N LEU A 22 8.24 36.22 13.26
CA LEU A 22 7.65 36.20 11.92
C LEU A 22 8.68 36.47 10.82
N TYR A 23 9.69 37.30 11.06
CA TYR A 23 10.71 37.64 10.06
C TYR A 23 11.71 36.52 9.79
N PRO A 24 12.30 35.85 10.81
CA PRO A 24 13.10 34.64 10.60
C PRO A 24 12.29 33.51 9.95
N LEU A 25 11.01 33.34 10.33
CA LEU A 25 10.13 32.35 9.71
C LEU A 25 9.85 32.66 8.23
N TYR A 26 9.59 33.92 7.90
CA TYR A 26 9.43 34.37 6.52
C TYR A 26 10.71 34.18 5.70
N ALA A 27 11.87 34.50 6.27
CA ALA A 27 13.17 34.26 5.64
C ALA A 27 13.46 32.76 5.43
N SER A 28 13.12 31.88 6.40
CA SER A 28 13.20 30.42 6.23
C SER A 28 12.36 29.93 5.07
N LEU A 29 11.10 30.39 4.98
CA LEU A 29 10.18 29.98 3.92
C LEU A 29 10.69 30.43 2.54
N ARG A 30 11.24 31.65 2.44
CA ARG A 30 11.82 32.16 1.19
C ARG A 30 13.13 31.48 0.80
N ALA A 31 13.97 31.10 1.76
CA ALA A 31 15.18 30.33 1.49
C ALA A 31 14.84 28.94 0.92
N ILE A 32 13.78 28.29 1.41
CA ILE A 32 13.32 26.98 0.91
C ILE A 32 12.70 27.08 -0.49
N GLU A 33 12.07 28.20 -0.83
CA GLU A 33 11.45 28.43 -2.15
C GLU A 33 12.43 28.89 -3.23
N SER A 34 13.69 29.22 -2.88
CA SER A 34 14.60 29.86 -3.84
C SER A 34 15.21 28.86 -4.82
N PRO A 35 15.19 29.14 -6.14
CA PRO A 35 15.69 28.22 -7.17
C PRO A 35 17.20 28.33 -7.44
N THR A 36 17.94 29.24 -6.77
CA THR A 36 19.38 29.46 -7.06
C THR A 36 20.28 29.45 -5.83
N MET A 37 21.45 28.81 -5.96
CA MET A 37 22.49 28.71 -4.91
C MET A 37 23.07 30.06 -4.47
N LEU A 38 22.91 31.12 -5.28
CA LEU A 38 23.39 32.47 -4.94
C LEU A 38 22.47 33.14 -3.89
N ASP A 39 21.17 32.83 -3.94
CA ASP A 39 20.18 33.34 -3.00
C ASP A 39 20.28 32.62 -1.64
N ASP A 40 20.61 31.32 -1.63
CA ASP A 40 20.84 30.54 -0.41
C ASP A 40 21.94 31.14 0.47
N GLN A 41 23.01 31.63 -0.15
CA GLN A 41 24.14 32.27 0.56
C GLN A 41 23.77 33.65 1.14
N GLN A 42 22.83 34.37 0.51
CA GLN A 42 22.33 35.64 1.03
C GLN A 42 21.43 35.42 2.25
N TRP A 43 20.56 34.40 2.20
CA TRP A 43 19.73 34.03 3.35
C TRP A 43 20.58 33.51 4.52
N LEU A 44 21.64 32.76 4.25
CA LEU A 44 22.60 32.33 5.28
C LEU A 44 23.28 33.53 5.98
N THR A 45 23.63 34.58 5.23
CA THR A 45 24.22 35.81 5.80
C THR A 45 23.24 36.50 6.75
N TYR A 46 21.95 36.51 6.42
CA TYR A 46 20.90 37.02 7.30
C TYR A 46 20.83 36.22 8.62
N TRP A 47 20.86 34.89 8.55
CA TRP A 47 20.86 34.02 9.74
C TRP A 47 22.02 34.32 10.68
N ILE A 48 23.24 34.45 10.13
CA ILE A 48 24.44 34.73 10.92
C ILE A 48 24.32 36.08 11.64
N ILE A 49 23.90 37.14 10.94
CA ILE A 49 23.77 38.48 11.53
C ILE A 49 22.67 38.51 12.60
N TYR A 50 21.54 37.85 12.35
CA TYR A 50 20.46 37.76 13.32
C TYR A 50 20.87 36.99 14.59
N SER A 51 21.62 35.89 14.44
CA SER A 51 22.19 35.15 15.57
C SER A 51 23.17 35.98 16.39
N LEU A 52 24.03 36.77 15.74
CA LEU A 52 24.97 37.67 16.43
C LEU A 52 24.25 38.78 17.19
N ILE A 53 23.20 39.38 16.61
CA ILE A 53 22.36 40.37 17.30
C ILE A 53 21.69 39.73 18.53
N THR A 54 21.16 38.52 18.39
CA THR A 54 20.52 37.78 19.49
C THR A 54 21.52 37.46 20.62
N ILE A 55 22.74 37.04 20.27
CA ILE A 55 23.81 36.78 21.25
C ILE A 55 24.24 38.06 21.95
N PHE A 56 24.36 39.18 21.22
CA PHE A 56 24.67 40.49 21.79
C PHE A 56 23.60 40.91 22.81
N GLU A 57 22.32 40.72 22.49
CA GLU A 57 21.23 41.03 23.42
C GLU A 57 21.25 40.19 24.68
N LEU A 58 21.47 38.88 24.55
CA LEU A 58 21.59 37.99 25.70
C LEU A 58 22.79 38.35 26.57
N SER A 59 23.89 38.81 25.95
CA SER A 59 25.13 39.16 26.65
C SER A 59 25.05 40.53 27.36
N PHE A 60 24.31 41.48 26.79
CA PHE A 60 24.25 42.87 27.29
C PHE A 60 22.85 43.28 27.79
N TRP A 61 21.97 42.33 28.07
CA TRP A 61 20.56 42.56 28.40
C TRP A 61 20.33 43.58 29.52
N ARG A 62 21.20 43.62 30.54
CA ARG A 62 21.11 44.56 31.66
C ARG A 62 21.37 46.02 31.27
N ILE A 63 22.25 46.24 30.30
CA ILE A 63 22.59 47.58 29.79
C ILE A 63 21.53 48.02 28.76
N LEU A 64 21.06 47.09 27.93
CA LEU A 64 20.03 47.37 26.93
C LEU A 64 18.68 47.73 27.56
N ALA A 65 18.40 47.24 28.77
CA ALA A 65 17.23 47.66 29.56
C ALA A 65 17.23 49.16 29.91
N TRP A 66 18.38 49.84 29.83
CA TRP A 66 18.49 51.29 30.09
C TRP A 66 18.24 52.13 28.83
N LEU A 67 18.13 51.51 27.66
CA LEU A 67 17.88 52.16 26.37
C LEU A 67 16.45 51.85 25.90
N PRO A 68 15.45 52.70 26.24
CA PRO A 68 14.03 52.40 26.02
C PRO A 68 13.63 52.30 24.54
N PHE A 69 14.49 52.76 23.61
CA PHE A 69 14.24 52.72 22.17
C PHE A 69 14.93 51.55 21.44
N TRP A 70 15.70 50.71 22.14
CA TRP A 70 16.41 49.57 21.54
C TRP A 70 15.51 48.61 20.74
N PRO A 71 14.31 48.22 21.22
CA PRO A 71 13.41 47.35 20.45
C PRO A 71 13.01 47.94 19.09
N TYR A 72 12.86 49.26 19.00
CA TYR A 72 12.48 49.96 17.76
C TYR A 72 13.64 50.07 16.78
N ILE A 73 14.87 50.31 17.28
CA ILE A 73 16.09 50.27 16.45
C ILE A 73 16.28 48.88 15.84
N LYS A 74 16.06 47.83 16.64
CA LYS A 74 16.15 46.43 16.20
C LYS A 74 15.13 46.12 15.10
N LEU A 75 13.88 46.56 15.27
CA LEU A 75 12.83 46.37 14.27
C LEU A 75 13.22 47.03 12.94
N LEU A 76 13.75 48.25 12.99
CA LEU A 76 14.23 48.97 11.81
C LEU A 76 15.37 48.22 11.09
N PHE A 77 16.32 47.67 11.86
CA PHE A 77 17.42 46.86 11.32
C PHE A 77 16.93 45.56 10.68
N CYS A 78 15.95 44.89 11.29
CA CYS A 78 15.35 43.67 10.73
C CYS A 78 14.56 43.96 9.45
N MET A 79 13.82 45.06 9.40
CA MET A 79 13.11 45.50 8.19
C MET A 79 14.07 45.81 7.04
N TRP A 80 15.19 46.49 7.32
CA TRP A 80 16.20 46.81 6.31
C TRP A 80 16.91 45.55 5.76
N LEU A 81 17.13 44.54 6.61
CA LEU A 81 17.78 43.30 6.22
C LEU A 81 16.87 42.33 5.44
N VAL A 82 15.58 42.25 5.78
CA VAL A 82 14.66 41.20 5.27
C VAL A 82 13.77 41.67 4.13
N LEU A 83 13.36 42.95 4.11
CA LEU A 83 12.39 43.41 3.13
C LEU A 83 13.06 43.61 1.75
N PRO A 84 12.50 43.05 0.67
CA PRO A 84 13.08 43.14 -0.68
C PRO A 84 13.29 44.59 -1.15
N MET A 85 12.43 45.50 -0.69
CA MET A 85 12.46 46.93 -1.03
C MET A 85 13.71 47.65 -0.51
N PHE A 86 14.37 47.14 0.53
CA PHE A 86 15.51 47.78 1.20
C PHE A 86 16.86 47.06 0.97
N SER A 87 16.86 45.80 0.50
CA SER A 87 18.04 45.07 -0.01
C SER A 87 19.29 45.05 0.91
N GLY A 88 19.13 45.18 2.23
CA GLY A 88 20.25 45.33 3.17
C GLY A 88 21.15 44.09 3.30
N ALA A 89 20.57 42.88 3.33
CA ALA A 89 21.36 41.65 3.39
C ALA A 89 22.23 41.44 2.12
N ALA A 90 21.68 41.75 0.94
CA ALA A 90 22.42 41.72 -0.32
C ALA A 90 23.54 42.77 -0.36
N TYR A 91 23.31 43.95 0.21
CA TYR A 91 24.34 45.00 0.34
C TYR A 91 25.51 44.57 1.24
N ILE A 92 25.22 43.98 2.41
CA ILE A 92 26.26 43.48 3.33
C ILE A 92 27.02 42.31 2.69
N TYR A 93 26.30 41.40 2.04
CA TYR A 93 26.91 40.25 1.38
C TYR A 93 27.89 40.68 0.27
N SER A 94 27.45 41.57 -0.61
CA SER A 94 28.24 42.03 -1.76
C SER A 94 29.48 42.86 -1.38
N ASN A 95 29.38 43.72 -0.36
CA ASN A 95 30.45 44.67 -0.02
C ASN A 95 31.38 44.20 1.11
N PHE A 96 30.87 43.40 2.06
CA PHE A 96 31.62 42.98 3.24
C PHE A 96 31.87 41.47 3.26
N VAL A 97 30.83 40.64 3.18
CA VAL A 97 30.99 39.18 3.35
C VAL A 97 31.80 38.58 2.20
N ARG A 98 31.51 38.92 0.95
CA ARG A 98 32.25 38.46 -0.23
C ARG A 98 33.73 38.86 -0.21
N LYS A 99 34.08 39.93 0.52
CA LYS A 99 35.46 40.42 0.65
C LYS A 99 36.28 39.59 1.64
N TYR A 100 35.63 38.99 2.66
CA TYR A 100 36.30 38.32 3.78
C TYR A 100 36.02 36.82 3.91
N VAL A 101 34.89 36.32 3.39
CA VAL A 101 34.55 34.90 3.35
C VAL A 101 35.03 34.29 2.04
N LYS A 102 36.33 33.99 1.98
CA LYS A 102 36.92 33.09 0.98
C LYS A 102 36.92 31.66 1.52
N ILE A 103 35.77 31.00 1.58
CA ILE A 103 35.73 29.57 1.89
C ILE A 103 36.06 28.82 0.59
N GLY A 104 37.28 28.24 0.54
CA GLY A 104 37.70 27.30 -0.51
C GLY A 104 38.24 27.89 -1.81
N MET A 105 38.64 29.18 -1.84
CA MET A 105 39.27 29.80 -3.01
C MET A 105 40.71 30.23 -2.71
N ASN A 106 41.60 29.26 -2.55
CA ASN A 106 43.03 29.51 -2.80
C ASN A 106 43.24 29.53 -4.32
N VAL A 107 42.89 30.66 -4.93
CA VAL A 107 43.61 31.11 -6.12
C VAL A 107 44.98 31.49 -5.61
N GLY A 108 45.98 30.65 -5.90
CA GLY A 108 47.38 31.00 -5.71
C GLY A 108 47.63 32.38 -6.32
N GLY A 109 48.09 33.30 -5.48
CA GLY A 109 48.55 34.59 -5.93
C GLY A 109 49.72 34.39 -6.90
N GLY A 110 49.55 34.87 -8.12
CA GLY A 110 50.58 34.91 -9.13
C GLY A 110 50.11 34.35 -10.46
N THR A 111 49.47 35.19 -11.28
CA THR A 111 49.59 35.26 -12.75
C THR A 111 48.48 36.14 -13.34
N ASN A 112 48.84 36.88 -14.40
CA ASN A 112 48.04 37.90 -15.06
C ASN A 112 46.85 37.30 -15.81
N TYR A 113 45.68 37.20 -15.16
CA TYR A 113 44.42 36.83 -15.80
C TYR A 113 43.48 38.02 -15.93
N THR A 114 42.87 38.20 -17.11
CA THR A 114 41.81 39.18 -17.33
C THR A 114 40.50 38.75 -16.66
N ASP A 115 39.60 39.69 -16.40
CA ASP A 115 38.33 39.38 -15.73
C ASP A 115 37.42 38.43 -16.52
N GLU A 116 37.54 38.39 -17.85
CA GLU A 116 36.86 37.39 -18.69
C GLU A 116 37.46 35.99 -18.51
N GLN A 117 38.79 35.87 -18.47
CA GLN A 117 39.49 34.59 -18.27
C GLN A 117 39.19 33.97 -16.90
N ARG A 118 38.89 34.79 -15.88
CA ARG A 118 38.49 34.31 -14.55
C ARG A 118 37.07 33.74 -14.49
N ARG A 119 36.17 34.18 -15.38
CA ARG A 119 34.77 33.74 -15.40
C ARG A 119 34.61 32.34 -16.01
N VAL A 120 35.48 31.97 -16.95
CA VAL A 120 35.37 30.68 -17.67
C VAL A 120 35.48 29.47 -16.73
N PRO A 121 36.51 29.33 -15.86
CA PRO A 121 36.59 28.20 -14.94
C PRO A 121 35.49 28.24 -13.87
N GLN A 122 34.97 29.42 -13.52
CA GLN A 122 33.89 29.60 -12.55
C GLN A 122 32.55 29.02 -13.04
N MET A 123 32.36 28.91 -14.36
CA MET A 123 31.18 28.30 -14.97
C MET A 123 31.31 26.78 -15.18
N MET A 124 32.46 26.18 -14.87
CA MET A 124 32.72 24.75 -15.04
C MET A 124 32.49 23.98 -13.73
N SER A 125 32.16 22.69 -13.86
CA SER A 125 32.04 21.75 -12.74
C SER A 125 33.36 21.63 -11.97
N LEU A 126 33.28 21.30 -10.67
CA LEU A 126 34.45 21.23 -9.77
C LEU A 126 35.55 20.29 -10.30
N ASP A 127 35.19 19.16 -10.89
CA ASP A 127 36.14 18.16 -11.42
C ASP A 127 36.84 18.63 -12.71
N ALA A 128 36.11 19.34 -13.57
CA ALA A 128 36.66 19.88 -14.81
C ALA A 128 37.55 21.11 -14.57
N ARG A 129 37.21 21.92 -13.56
CA ARG A 129 37.91 23.16 -13.23
C ARG A 129 39.39 22.94 -12.92
N LYS A 130 39.71 21.92 -12.11
CA LYS A 130 41.09 21.61 -11.71
C LYS A 130 41.96 21.20 -12.90
N SER A 131 41.42 20.35 -13.77
CA SER A 131 42.11 19.87 -14.97
C SER A 131 42.40 20.99 -15.98
N VAL A 132 41.44 21.90 -16.18
CA VAL A 132 41.61 23.07 -17.05
C VAL A 132 42.60 24.05 -16.45
N GLN A 133 42.56 24.26 -15.14
CA GLN A 133 43.48 25.15 -14.46
C GLN A 133 44.92 24.64 -14.50
N ASP A 134 45.14 23.34 -14.23
CA ASP A 134 46.45 22.70 -14.37
C ASP A 134 47.00 22.79 -15.81
N TYR A 135 46.11 22.74 -16.81
CA TYR A 135 46.49 22.88 -18.22
C TYR A 135 46.83 24.32 -18.59
N VAL A 136 46.06 25.30 -18.11
CA VAL A 136 46.33 26.73 -18.28
C VAL A 136 47.64 27.11 -17.60
N ASP A 137 47.90 26.61 -16.39
CA ASP A 137 49.10 26.94 -15.64
C ASP A 137 50.37 26.33 -16.29
N ARG A 138 50.24 25.20 -16.99
CA ARG A 138 51.35 24.56 -17.72
C ARG A 138 51.61 25.15 -19.11
N PHE A 139 50.57 25.58 -19.82
CA PHE A 139 50.66 25.89 -21.25
C PHE A 139 50.17 27.29 -21.65
N GLY A 140 49.62 28.07 -20.71
CA GLY A 140 49.06 29.41 -20.92
C GLY A 140 47.67 29.40 -21.60
N TRP A 141 46.95 30.52 -21.47
CA TRP A 141 45.59 30.67 -22.04
C TRP A 141 45.54 30.57 -23.57
N ASP A 142 46.58 31.03 -24.27
CA ASP A 142 46.68 30.91 -25.73
C ASP A 142 46.61 29.46 -26.20
N SER A 143 47.08 28.52 -25.38
CA SER A 143 47.05 27.08 -25.68
C SER A 143 45.65 26.50 -25.47
N VAL A 144 44.88 27.01 -24.50
CA VAL A 144 43.46 26.66 -24.33
C VAL A 144 42.64 27.20 -25.49
N GLU A 145 42.89 28.44 -25.91
CA GLU A 145 42.18 29.04 -27.04
C GLU A 145 42.50 28.32 -28.36
N LYS A 146 43.77 27.90 -28.56
CA LYS A 146 44.16 27.02 -29.67
C LYS A 146 43.52 25.63 -29.58
N ALA A 147 43.40 25.04 -28.39
CA ALA A 147 42.72 23.75 -28.21
C ALA A 147 41.21 23.86 -28.52
N ILE A 148 40.56 24.94 -28.08
CA ILE A 148 39.16 25.25 -28.42
C ILE A 148 39.00 25.51 -29.92
N LYS A 149 39.95 26.20 -30.55
CA LYS A 149 39.94 26.48 -31.99
C LYS A 149 40.21 25.21 -32.81
N ALA A 150 41.08 24.32 -32.34
CA ALA A 150 41.34 23.00 -32.92
C ALA A 150 40.14 22.06 -32.74
N LEU A 151 39.46 22.09 -31.59
CA LEU A 151 38.19 21.37 -31.37
C LEU A 151 37.07 21.92 -32.25
N ARG A 152 36.97 23.24 -32.43
CA ARG A 152 36.04 23.90 -33.37
C ARG A 152 36.36 23.59 -34.83
N HIS A 153 37.63 23.39 -35.16
CA HIS A 153 38.05 23.00 -36.51
C HIS A 153 37.87 21.49 -36.73
N ASN A 154 38.02 20.65 -35.70
CA ASN A 154 37.69 19.22 -35.75
C ASN A 154 36.18 18.99 -35.80
N THR A 155 35.36 19.78 -35.09
CA THR A 155 33.89 19.75 -35.26
C THR A 155 33.51 20.27 -36.64
N ARG A 156 34.03 21.42 -37.10
CA ARG A 156 33.76 21.91 -38.47
C ARG A 156 34.27 21.04 -39.62
N VAL A 157 35.24 20.16 -39.41
CA VAL A 157 35.74 19.23 -40.44
C VAL A 157 35.07 17.85 -40.33
N ARG A 158 34.65 17.44 -39.13
CA ARG A 158 33.83 16.23 -38.92
C ARG A 158 32.37 16.43 -39.35
N ASP A 159 31.87 17.67 -39.27
CA ASP A 159 30.50 18.05 -39.62
C ASP A 159 30.33 18.54 -41.07
N LYS A 160 31.37 18.51 -41.92
CA LYS A 160 31.29 19.09 -43.28
C LYS A 160 31.68 18.16 -44.43
N VAL A 161 31.96 16.88 -44.16
CA VAL A 161 32.25 15.89 -45.23
C VAL A 161 31.37 14.64 -45.17
N THR A 162 30.53 14.43 -44.15
CA THR A 162 29.72 13.18 -44.04
C THR A 162 28.33 13.27 -43.40
N SER A 163 27.68 14.43 -43.23
CA SER A 163 26.41 14.50 -42.44
C SER A 163 25.18 15.06 -43.17
N ASP A 164 25.29 16.02 -44.08
CA ASP A 164 24.11 16.83 -44.47
C ASP A 164 23.08 16.15 -45.42
N GLN A 165 23.25 14.88 -45.81
CA GLN A 165 22.22 14.16 -46.59
C GLN A 165 21.83 12.77 -46.06
N MET A 166 22.49 12.25 -45.02
CA MET A 166 22.19 10.92 -44.44
C MET A 166 21.54 10.97 -43.05
N GLU A 167 21.86 11.95 -42.19
CA GLU A 167 21.30 12.01 -40.82
C GLU A 167 19.82 12.44 -40.78
N THR A 168 19.40 13.38 -41.62
CA THR A 168 17.98 13.83 -41.70
C THR A 168 17.02 12.78 -42.26
N LYS A 169 17.53 11.74 -42.92
CA LYS A 169 16.73 10.59 -43.38
C LYS A 169 16.55 9.51 -42.30
N ASN A 170 17.55 9.30 -41.44
CA ASN A 170 17.49 8.28 -40.38
C ASN A 170 16.64 8.74 -39.18
N GLU A 171 16.73 9.99 -38.74
CA GLU A 171 15.89 10.48 -37.62
C GLU A 171 14.39 10.44 -37.94
N ASN A 172 14.01 10.77 -39.18
CA ASN A 172 12.61 10.64 -39.64
C ASN A 172 12.15 9.18 -39.74
N SER A 173 13.06 8.25 -40.05
CA SER A 173 12.78 6.81 -40.09
C SER A 173 12.56 6.25 -38.68
N ASP A 174 13.41 6.61 -37.72
CA ASP A 174 13.31 6.11 -36.34
C ASP A 174 12.10 6.67 -35.61
N VAL A 175 11.74 7.94 -35.83
CA VAL A 175 10.48 8.51 -35.32
C VAL A 175 9.26 7.81 -35.92
N SER A 176 9.26 7.56 -37.24
CA SER A 176 8.17 6.81 -37.89
C SER A 176 8.03 5.39 -37.33
N ARG A 177 9.16 4.71 -37.10
CA ARG A 177 9.18 3.37 -36.53
C ARG A 177 8.74 3.35 -35.07
N ALA A 178 9.13 4.35 -34.28
CA ALA A 178 8.68 4.52 -32.90
C ALA A 178 7.16 4.73 -32.83
N GLU A 179 6.59 5.52 -33.73
CA GLU A 179 5.14 5.70 -33.85
C GLU A 179 4.41 4.42 -34.24
N GLU A 180 4.99 3.59 -35.11
CA GLU A 180 4.47 2.28 -35.45
C GLU A 180 4.46 1.34 -34.23
N MET A 181 5.57 1.25 -33.48
CA MET A 181 5.66 0.46 -32.24
C MET A 181 4.64 0.94 -31.21
N LYS A 182 4.46 2.25 -31.05
CA LYS A 182 3.44 2.84 -30.17
C LYS A 182 2.02 2.46 -30.63
N ASN A 183 1.73 2.45 -31.93
CA ASN A 183 0.42 2.04 -32.43
C ASN A 183 0.15 0.55 -32.16
N GLN A 184 1.15 -0.33 -32.37
CA GLN A 184 1.04 -1.74 -32.01
C GLN A 184 0.84 -1.93 -30.50
N ALA A 185 1.55 -1.15 -29.68
CA ALA A 185 1.39 -1.15 -28.22
C ALA A 185 -0.01 -0.70 -27.80
N ASN A 186 -0.58 0.32 -28.45
CA ASN A 186 -1.97 0.76 -28.21
C ASN A 186 -2.97 -0.35 -28.54
N GLU A 187 -2.77 -1.10 -29.62
CA GLU A 187 -3.64 -2.24 -29.97
C GLU A 187 -3.49 -3.39 -28.97
N ALA A 188 -2.27 -3.72 -28.54
CA ALA A 188 -2.04 -4.69 -27.48
C ALA A 188 -2.72 -4.26 -26.16
N PHE A 189 -2.64 -2.97 -25.82
CA PHE A 189 -3.29 -2.41 -24.64
C PHE A 189 -4.82 -2.52 -24.71
N LYS A 190 -5.43 -2.20 -25.88
CA LYS A 190 -6.88 -2.38 -26.09
C LYS A 190 -7.30 -3.84 -26.01
N GLY A 191 -6.44 -4.76 -26.44
CA GLY A 191 -6.63 -6.20 -26.30
C GLY A 191 -6.33 -6.74 -24.91
N HIS A 192 -6.14 -5.89 -23.89
CA HIS A 192 -5.80 -6.25 -22.51
C HIS A 192 -4.48 -7.04 -22.35
N LYS A 193 -3.61 -7.03 -23.37
CA LYS A 193 -2.27 -7.65 -23.34
C LYS A 193 -1.25 -6.65 -22.82
N PHE A 194 -1.37 -6.28 -21.54
CA PHE A 194 -0.60 -5.18 -20.96
C PHE A 194 0.91 -5.44 -20.90
N SER A 195 1.35 -6.68 -20.63
CA SER A 195 2.77 -7.05 -20.64
C SER A 195 3.42 -6.82 -22.02
N ASN A 196 2.80 -7.35 -23.07
CA ASN A 196 3.24 -7.09 -24.46
C ASN A 196 3.18 -5.59 -24.83
N ALA A 197 2.16 -4.86 -24.34
CA ALA A 197 2.11 -3.41 -24.56
C ALA A 197 3.31 -2.69 -23.92
N ILE A 198 3.75 -3.10 -22.72
CA ILE A 198 4.94 -2.55 -22.05
C ILE A 198 6.20 -2.79 -22.89
N ASP A 199 6.37 -4.00 -23.41
CA ASP A 199 7.53 -4.35 -24.27
C ASP A 199 7.55 -3.50 -25.55
N LEU A 200 6.40 -3.33 -26.20
CA LEU A 200 6.27 -2.53 -27.41
C LEU A 200 6.48 -1.03 -27.14
N TYR A 201 5.98 -0.50 -26.02
CA TYR A 201 6.30 0.88 -25.61
C TYR A 201 7.78 1.04 -25.28
N THR A 202 8.42 0.03 -24.69
CA THR A 202 9.86 0.05 -24.40
C THR A 202 10.66 0.14 -25.70
N LYS A 203 10.33 -0.65 -26.72
CA LYS A 203 10.92 -0.53 -28.07
C LYS A 203 10.68 0.85 -28.69
N ALA A 204 9.49 1.45 -28.50
CA ALA A 204 9.21 2.80 -28.98
C ALA A 204 10.09 3.86 -28.27
N ILE A 205 10.32 3.70 -26.96
CA ILE A 205 11.17 4.57 -26.14
C ILE A 205 12.65 4.42 -26.51
N GLU A 206 13.11 3.20 -26.80
CA GLU A 206 14.48 2.95 -27.28
C GLU A 206 14.77 3.67 -28.60
N LEU A 207 13.78 3.72 -29.50
CA LEU A 207 13.89 4.43 -30.78
C LEU A 207 13.74 5.95 -30.63
N ASN A 208 12.85 6.42 -29.75
CA ASN A 208 12.65 7.85 -29.47
C ASN A 208 12.23 8.08 -28.00
N GLY A 209 13.23 8.29 -27.15
CA GLY A 209 13.02 8.49 -25.71
C GLY A 209 12.50 9.87 -25.32
N ASN A 210 12.46 10.84 -26.23
CA ASN A 210 12.11 12.23 -25.94
C ASN A 210 10.62 12.55 -26.17
N ASN A 211 9.76 11.52 -26.30
CA ASN A 211 8.33 11.68 -26.45
C ASN A 211 7.58 11.33 -25.15
N ALA A 212 7.01 12.34 -24.48
CA ALA A 212 6.29 12.19 -23.21
C ALA A 212 5.10 11.21 -23.29
N VAL A 213 4.49 11.05 -24.47
CA VAL A 213 3.32 10.18 -24.66
C VAL A 213 3.69 8.70 -24.47
N TYR A 214 4.88 8.27 -24.91
CA TYR A 214 5.30 6.87 -24.81
C TYR A 214 5.45 6.45 -23.34
N TRP A 215 6.16 7.28 -22.56
CA TRP A 215 6.32 7.10 -21.12
C TRP A 215 4.97 7.11 -20.39
N ALA A 216 4.07 8.05 -20.69
CA ALA A 216 2.78 8.10 -20.03
C ALA A 216 1.84 6.94 -20.39
N ASN A 217 1.93 6.41 -21.62
CA ASN A 217 1.17 5.23 -22.01
C ASN A 217 1.74 3.95 -21.39
N ARG A 218 3.07 3.81 -21.32
CA ARG A 218 3.71 2.70 -20.60
C ARG A 218 3.41 2.74 -19.11
N ALA A 219 3.43 3.92 -18.49
CA ALA A 219 2.98 4.11 -17.10
C ALA A 219 1.53 3.64 -16.89
N PHE A 220 0.66 3.83 -17.88
CA PHE A 220 -0.71 3.35 -17.79
C PHE A 220 -0.80 1.83 -17.89
N ALA A 221 0.01 1.19 -18.74
CA ALA A 221 0.11 -0.26 -18.82
C ALA A 221 0.65 -0.85 -17.51
N HIS A 222 1.70 -0.26 -16.93
CA HIS A 222 2.20 -0.60 -15.60
C HIS A 222 1.12 -0.47 -14.52
N THR A 223 0.30 0.59 -14.56
CA THR A 223 -0.81 0.77 -13.60
C THR A 223 -1.85 -0.34 -13.71
N LYS A 224 -2.13 -0.86 -14.92
CA LYS A 224 -3.07 -1.97 -15.15
C LYS A 224 -2.52 -3.33 -14.69
N LEU A 225 -1.20 -3.49 -14.66
CA LEU A 225 -0.51 -4.64 -14.05
C LEU A 225 -0.13 -4.43 -12.58
N GLU A 226 -0.55 -3.32 -11.98
CA GLU A 226 -0.29 -3.01 -10.56
C GLU A 226 1.20 -2.77 -10.23
N GLU A 227 1.99 -2.51 -11.26
CA GLU A 227 3.38 -2.09 -11.20
C GLU A 227 3.46 -0.57 -10.91
N TYR A 228 2.88 -0.12 -9.79
CA TYR A 228 2.68 1.29 -9.48
C TYR A 228 3.97 2.09 -9.32
N GLY A 229 5.04 1.48 -8.81
CA GLY A 229 6.38 2.08 -8.73
C GLY A 229 6.95 2.40 -10.10
N SER A 230 6.90 1.44 -11.03
CA SER A 230 7.29 1.65 -12.44
C SER A 230 6.40 2.69 -13.11
N ALA A 231 5.10 2.69 -12.85
CA ALA A 231 4.17 3.71 -13.35
C ALA A 231 4.53 5.12 -12.86
N ILE A 232 4.93 5.29 -11.60
CA ILE A 232 5.37 6.58 -11.05
C ILE A 232 6.68 7.05 -11.70
N GLN A 233 7.63 6.15 -11.91
CA GLN A 233 8.91 6.47 -12.57
C GLN A 233 8.67 6.94 -14.00
N ASP A 234 7.92 6.17 -14.79
CA ASP A 234 7.59 6.52 -16.18
C ASP A 234 6.79 7.81 -16.28
N ALA A 235 5.77 7.98 -15.43
CA ALA A 235 4.99 9.21 -15.42
C ALA A 235 5.81 10.44 -15.00
N SER A 236 6.78 10.26 -14.09
CA SER A 236 7.73 11.32 -13.74
C SER A 236 8.64 11.66 -14.91
N LYS A 237 9.10 10.66 -15.69
CA LYS A 237 9.89 10.91 -16.90
C LYS A 237 9.09 11.62 -17.98
N ALA A 238 7.81 11.28 -18.15
CA ALA A 238 6.90 11.99 -19.04
C ALA A 238 6.77 13.48 -18.68
N ILE A 239 6.70 13.80 -17.38
CA ILE A 239 6.62 15.17 -16.87
C ILE A 239 7.96 15.91 -17.05
N GLU A 240 9.09 15.23 -16.88
CA GLU A 240 10.42 15.80 -17.12
C GLU A 240 10.60 16.21 -18.59
N ILE A 241 10.11 15.38 -19.52
CA ILE A 241 10.16 15.63 -20.96
C ILE A 241 9.20 16.77 -21.36
N ASP A 242 7.96 16.72 -20.89
CA ASP A 242 6.97 17.78 -21.15
C ASP A 242 6.21 18.17 -19.87
N PRO A 243 6.65 19.24 -19.17
CA PRO A 243 5.98 19.75 -17.97
C PRO A 243 4.56 20.31 -18.20
N LYS A 244 4.15 20.52 -19.46
CA LYS A 244 2.78 20.95 -19.80
C LYS A 244 1.87 19.77 -20.14
N TYR A 245 2.41 18.55 -20.21
CA TYR A 245 1.65 17.36 -20.52
C TYR A 245 0.79 16.90 -19.33
N SER A 246 -0.49 17.28 -19.33
CA SER A 246 -1.42 17.01 -18.22
C SER A 246 -1.59 15.51 -17.91
N LYS A 247 -1.53 14.66 -18.93
CA LYS A 247 -1.65 13.20 -18.76
C LYS A 247 -0.50 12.62 -17.93
N GLY A 248 0.71 13.17 -17.99
CA GLY A 248 1.84 12.73 -17.15
C GLY A 248 1.51 12.84 -15.66
N TYR A 249 1.07 14.03 -15.22
CA TYR A 249 0.61 14.26 -13.84
C TYR A 249 -0.58 13.38 -13.48
N TYR A 250 -1.54 13.23 -14.40
CA TYR A 250 -2.70 12.38 -14.17
C TYR A 250 -2.31 10.91 -13.94
N ARG A 251 -1.39 10.35 -14.73
CA ARG A 251 -0.91 8.97 -14.56
C ARG A 251 -0.16 8.78 -13.24
N ARG A 252 0.71 9.74 -12.88
CA ARG A 252 1.44 9.69 -11.61
C ARG A 252 0.51 9.81 -10.41
N GLY A 253 -0.46 10.73 -10.46
CA GLY A 253 -1.48 10.89 -9.43
C GLY A 253 -2.35 9.64 -9.26
N ALA A 254 -2.72 8.97 -10.35
CA ALA A 254 -3.46 7.70 -10.31
C ALA A 254 -2.63 6.56 -9.68
N ALA A 255 -1.33 6.47 -10.01
CA ALA A 255 -0.44 5.47 -9.42
C ALA A 255 -0.22 5.72 -7.91
N TYR A 256 0.00 6.98 -7.49
CA TYR A 256 0.06 7.32 -6.08
C TYR A 256 -1.25 7.01 -5.34
N LEU A 257 -2.39 7.25 -5.99
CA LEU A 257 -3.69 6.93 -5.41
C LEU A 257 -3.85 5.43 -5.17
N ALA A 258 -3.44 4.59 -6.12
CA ALA A 258 -3.48 3.14 -6.00
C ALA A 258 -2.57 2.62 -4.86
N MET A 259 -1.46 3.30 -4.59
CA MET A 259 -0.59 3.01 -3.44
C MET A 259 -1.13 3.58 -2.11
N GLY A 260 -2.27 4.28 -2.09
CA GLY A 260 -2.75 4.98 -0.89
C GLY A 260 -1.94 6.23 -0.51
N LYS A 261 -1.08 6.74 -1.40
CA LYS A 261 -0.29 7.98 -1.20
C LYS A 261 -1.11 9.21 -1.60
N PHE A 262 -2.25 9.42 -0.93
CA PHE A 262 -3.22 10.46 -1.28
C PHE A 262 -2.63 11.89 -1.22
N LYS A 263 -1.65 12.15 -0.33
CA LYS A 263 -0.98 13.46 -0.20
C LYS A 263 -0.16 13.80 -1.47
N ASP A 264 0.49 12.81 -2.06
CA ASP A 264 1.28 13.01 -3.29
C ASP A 264 0.38 13.05 -4.53
N ALA A 265 -0.63 12.18 -4.58
CA ALA A 265 -1.66 12.23 -5.62
C ALA A 265 -2.35 13.61 -5.70
N LEU A 266 -2.62 14.23 -4.55
CA LEU A 266 -3.24 15.55 -4.48
C LEU A 266 -2.40 16.62 -5.19
N LYS A 267 -1.07 16.62 -5.03
CA LYS A 267 -0.18 17.59 -5.69
C LYS A 267 -0.29 17.48 -7.21
N ASP A 268 -0.34 16.26 -7.73
CA ASP A 268 -0.47 15.99 -9.16
C ASP A 268 -1.85 16.40 -9.69
N PHE A 269 -2.94 16.07 -9.00
CA PHE A 269 -4.29 16.50 -9.41
C PHE A 269 -4.48 18.02 -9.36
N GLN A 270 -3.85 18.71 -8.39
CA GLN A 270 -3.82 20.18 -8.38
C GLN A 270 -3.11 20.72 -9.61
N GLN A 271 -1.99 20.12 -10.02
CA GLN A 271 -1.28 20.52 -11.23
C GLN A 271 -2.09 20.24 -12.50
N VAL A 272 -2.75 19.09 -12.60
CA VAL A 272 -3.69 18.80 -13.71
C VAL A 272 -4.78 19.88 -13.80
N LYS A 273 -5.37 20.28 -12.67
CA LYS A 273 -6.39 21.34 -12.65
C LYS A 273 -5.85 22.70 -13.07
N ARG A 274 -4.59 23.03 -12.74
CA ARG A 274 -3.93 24.28 -13.20
C ARG A 274 -3.70 24.27 -14.71
N ILE A 275 -3.27 23.14 -15.27
CA ILE A 275 -3.01 23.01 -16.72
C ILE A 275 -4.33 22.98 -17.50
N CYS A 276 -5.35 22.28 -16.99
CA CYS A 276 -6.66 22.10 -17.61
C CYS A 276 -7.79 22.67 -16.73
N PRO A 277 -7.94 24.02 -16.63
CA PRO A 277 -8.86 24.66 -15.70
C PRO A 277 -10.34 24.38 -16.00
N ASN A 278 -10.68 24.11 -17.27
CA ASN A 278 -12.05 23.88 -17.70
C ASN A 278 -12.44 22.38 -17.73
N ASP A 279 -11.52 21.48 -17.39
CA ASP A 279 -11.82 20.05 -17.36
C ASP A 279 -12.68 19.69 -16.13
N PRO A 280 -13.93 19.22 -16.32
CA PRO A 280 -14.81 18.84 -15.22
C PRO A 280 -14.33 17.57 -14.51
N ASP A 281 -13.67 16.64 -15.21
CA ASP A 281 -13.16 15.41 -14.62
C ASP A 281 -11.97 15.69 -13.69
N ALA A 282 -11.06 16.56 -14.12
CA ALA A 282 -9.95 17.03 -13.28
C ALA A 282 -10.46 17.71 -12.00
N ALA A 283 -11.51 18.54 -12.10
CA ALA A 283 -12.12 19.20 -10.95
C ALA A 283 -12.73 18.20 -9.96
N ARG A 284 -13.45 17.21 -10.49
CA ARG A 284 -14.08 16.14 -9.72
C ARG A 284 -13.04 15.29 -9.00
N LYS A 285 -11.99 14.86 -9.69
CA LYS A 285 -10.89 14.06 -9.12
C LYS A 285 -10.11 14.79 -8.06
N LEU A 286 -9.83 16.08 -8.26
CA LEU A 286 -9.19 16.91 -7.25
C LEU A 286 -10.03 16.96 -5.96
N LYS A 287 -11.33 17.25 -6.07
CA LYS A 287 -12.24 17.32 -4.91
C LYS A 287 -12.33 15.99 -4.15
N GLU A 288 -12.43 14.87 -4.86
CA GLU A 288 -12.43 13.54 -4.23
C GLU A 288 -11.08 13.23 -3.57
N CYS A 289 -9.96 13.62 -4.19
CA CYS A 289 -8.63 13.49 -3.57
C CYS A 289 -8.50 14.33 -2.28
N GLU A 290 -8.99 15.57 -2.28
CA GLU A 290 -9.00 16.43 -1.09
C GLU A 290 -9.81 15.82 0.04
N LYS A 291 -10.99 15.26 -0.29
CA LYS A 291 -11.83 14.54 0.67
C LYS A 291 -11.12 13.30 1.23
N ALA A 292 -10.44 12.53 0.38
CA ALA A 292 -9.68 11.37 0.80
C ALA A 292 -8.51 11.75 1.73
N VAL A 293 -7.76 12.81 1.41
CA VAL A 293 -6.69 13.34 2.29
C VAL A 293 -7.24 13.82 3.63
N MET A 294 -8.38 14.51 3.63
CA MET A 294 -9.03 14.95 4.87
C MET A 294 -9.46 13.75 5.74
N LYS A 295 -10.06 12.72 5.12
CA LYS A 295 -10.45 11.49 5.80
C LYS A 295 -9.23 10.76 6.36
N MET A 296 -8.16 10.62 5.57
CA MET A 296 -6.89 10.04 6.01
C MET A 296 -6.34 10.77 7.24
N LYS A 297 -6.26 12.10 7.23
CA LYS A 297 -5.73 12.87 8.38
C LYS A 297 -6.54 12.63 9.65
N PHE A 298 -7.87 12.54 9.53
CA PHE A 298 -8.74 12.20 10.65
C PHE A 298 -8.47 10.77 11.15
N GLU A 299 -8.34 9.81 10.24
CA GLU A 299 -8.03 8.41 10.56
C GLU A 299 -6.63 8.24 11.19
N GLU A 300 -5.60 8.90 10.64
CA GLU A 300 -4.24 8.96 11.19
C GLU A 300 -4.26 9.50 12.63
N ALA A 301 -5.05 10.55 12.90
CA ALA A 301 -5.16 11.15 14.23
C ALA A 301 -5.83 10.25 15.28
N ILE A 302 -6.65 9.28 14.85
CA ILE A 302 -7.29 8.28 15.72
C ILE A 302 -6.62 6.90 15.62
N SER A 303 -5.51 6.78 14.88
CA SER A 303 -4.86 5.51 14.62
C SER A 303 -3.99 5.11 15.82
N ALA A 304 -4.45 4.14 16.60
CA ALA A 304 -3.60 3.34 17.47
C ALA A 304 -3.21 2.01 16.79
N PRO A 305 -2.01 1.43 17.07
CA PRO A 305 -1.67 0.07 16.68
C PRO A 305 -2.72 -0.94 17.14
N VAL A 306 -2.94 -2.01 16.36
CA VAL A 306 -3.92 -3.06 16.71
C VAL A 306 -3.58 -3.72 18.05
N SER A 307 -2.29 -3.90 18.34
CA SER A 307 -1.78 -4.47 19.59
C SER A 307 -2.06 -3.64 20.85
N GLU A 308 -2.27 -2.33 20.70
CA GLU A 308 -2.56 -1.42 21.82
C GLU A 308 -4.07 -1.20 22.04
N ARG A 309 -4.90 -1.62 21.09
CA ARG A 309 -6.36 -1.53 21.20
C ARG A 309 -6.90 -2.72 21.98
N ARG A 310 -7.97 -2.50 22.75
CA ARG A 310 -8.78 -3.62 23.22
C ARG A 310 -9.35 -4.35 22.01
N SER A 311 -9.16 -5.67 21.98
CA SER A 311 -9.70 -6.53 20.93
C SER A 311 -11.21 -6.30 20.82
N VAL A 312 -11.71 -6.13 19.61
CA VAL A 312 -13.17 -5.99 19.42
C VAL A 312 -13.90 -7.26 19.80
N ALA A 313 -13.21 -8.41 19.74
CA ALA A 313 -13.72 -9.71 20.16
C ALA A 313 -14.14 -9.72 21.64
N GLU A 314 -13.45 -8.99 22.52
CA GLU A 314 -13.80 -8.90 23.95
C GLU A 314 -15.18 -8.25 24.19
N SER A 315 -15.64 -7.44 23.24
CA SER A 315 -16.93 -6.73 23.32
C SER A 315 -18.07 -7.46 22.60
N ILE A 316 -17.79 -8.62 22.01
CA ILE A 316 -18.73 -9.35 21.14
C ILE A 316 -18.93 -10.75 21.69
N ASP A 317 -20.12 -10.98 22.22
CA ASP A 317 -20.61 -12.32 22.55
C ASP A 317 -21.70 -12.71 21.56
N TYR A 318 -21.38 -13.62 20.64
CA TYR A 318 -22.35 -14.09 19.63
C TYR A 318 -23.52 -14.86 20.25
N HIS A 319 -23.38 -15.43 21.45
CA HIS A 319 -24.48 -16.11 22.13
C HIS A 319 -25.63 -15.14 22.45
N THR A 320 -25.32 -13.85 22.64
CA THR A 320 -26.31 -12.80 22.93
C THR A 320 -27.05 -12.27 21.70
N ILE A 321 -26.54 -12.54 20.49
CA ILE A 321 -27.13 -12.01 19.25
C ILE A 321 -28.35 -12.85 18.88
N GLY A 322 -29.53 -12.19 18.82
CA GLY A 322 -30.85 -12.82 18.72
C GLY A 322 -31.66 -12.72 20.02
N ASN A 323 -31.00 -12.39 21.15
CA ASN A 323 -31.68 -12.14 22.42
C ASN A 323 -32.27 -10.73 22.43
N LYS A 324 -33.47 -10.54 21.87
CA LYS A 324 -34.35 -9.56 22.51
C LYS A 324 -34.72 -10.18 23.86
N PRO A 325 -34.50 -9.50 25.00
CA PRO A 325 -35.30 -9.86 26.14
C PRO A 325 -36.74 -9.70 25.66
N ARG A 326 -37.54 -10.78 25.68
CA ARG A 326 -38.96 -10.58 25.91
C ARG A 326 -38.96 -9.63 27.10
N SER A 327 -39.55 -8.44 26.94
CA SER A 327 -40.03 -7.69 28.10
C SER A 327 -40.55 -8.74 29.05
N SER A 328 -40.14 -8.73 30.30
CA SER A 328 -40.70 -9.58 31.34
C SER A 328 -42.19 -9.26 31.47
N SER A 329 -43.00 -9.62 30.47
CA SER A 329 -44.35 -10.07 30.67
C SER A 329 -44.14 -11.38 31.40
N PHE A 330 -44.08 -11.25 32.74
CA PHE A 330 -44.74 -12.22 33.60
C PHE A 330 -45.87 -12.86 32.80
N LEU A 331 -45.84 -14.18 32.63
CA LEU A 331 -47.05 -14.89 32.27
C LEU A 331 -48.16 -14.29 33.13
N PRO A 332 -49.27 -13.76 32.56
CA PRO A 332 -50.33 -13.22 33.37
C PRO A 332 -50.68 -14.32 34.36
N THR A 333 -50.61 -13.99 35.64
CA THR A 333 -50.65 -14.94 36.77
C THR A 333 -51.79 -15.96 36.63
N LYS A 334 -52.83 -15.63 35.86
CA LYS A 334 -53.96 -16.47 35.48
C LYS A 334 -53.63 -17.71 34.62
N THR A 335 -52.66 -17.70 33.70
CA THR A 335 -52.37 -18.88 32.84
C THR A 335 -51.46 -19.89 33.53
N ALA A 336 -50.48 -19.43 34.31
CA ALA A 336 -49.68 -20.29 35.18
C ALA A 336 -50.53 -20.89 36.31
N LEU A 337 -51.45 -20.11 36.90
CA LEU A 337 -52.39 -20.62 37.90
C LEU A 337 -53.37 -21.63 37.28
N ALA A 338 -53.83 -21.44 36.04
CA ALA A 338 -54.71 -22.40 35.37
C ALA A 338 -54.02 -23.74 35.07
N ALA A 339 -52.75 -23.74 34.66
CA ALA A 339 -51.99 -24.97 34.44
C ALA A 339 -51.70 -25.72 35.74
N VAL A 340 -51.37 -24.99 36.82
CA VAL A 340 -51.18 -25.58 38.15
C VAL A 340 -52.50 -26.10 38.72
N VAL A 341 -53.61 -25.37 38.57
CA VAL A 341 -54.94 -25.82 38.99
C VAL A 341 -55.41 -27.03 38.20
N ALA A 342 -55.15 -27.09 36.88
CA ALA A 342 -55.48 -28.25 36.07
C ALA A 342 -54.65 -29.49 36.47
N ALA A 343 -53.36 -29.33 36.75
CA ALA A 343 -52.51 -30.42 37.25
C ALA A 343 -52.94 -30.91 38.64
N VAL A 344 -53.27 -29.98 39.56
CA VAL A 344 -53.79 -30.31 40.90
C VAL A 344 -55.16 -30.99 40.82
N MET A 345 -56.03 -30.59 39.89
CA MET A 345 -57.35 -31.21 39.65
C MET A 345 -57.22 -32.63 39.08
N VAL A 346 -56.30 -32.86 38.14
CA VAL A 346 -56.04 -34.20 37.60
C VAL A 346 -55.49 -35.14 38.67
N VAL A 347 -54.67 -34.61 39.59
CA VAL A 347 -54.13 -35.35 40.73
C VAL A 347 -55.20 -35.64 41.79
N ALA A 348 -56.09 -34.69 42.09
CA ALA A 348 -57.17 -34.87 43.05
C ALA A 348 -58.22 -35.92 42.62
N VAL A 349 -58.41 -36.10 41.30
CA VAL A 349 -59.37 -37.08 40.75
C VAL A 349 -58.80 -38.51 40.69
N ARG A 350 -57.47 -38.70 40.76
CA ARG A 350 -56.83 -40.02 40.58
C ARG A 350 -56.13 -40.62 41.79
N GLY A 351 -56.14 -39.94 42.95
CA GLY A 351 -55.73 -40.55 44.23
C GLY A 351 -54.26 -40.98 44.32
N PHE A 352 -53.33 -40.19 43.78
CA PHE A 352 -51.90 -40.48 43.85
C PHE A 352 -51.27 -40.11 45.20
N ALA A 353 -50.26 -40.87 45.63
CA ALA A 353 -49.50 -40.62 46.86
C ALA A 353 -48.65 -39.34 46.75
N THR A 354 -48.43 -38.65 47.88
CA THR A 354 -47.79 -37.32 47.97
C THR A 354 -46.40 -37.22 47.36
N THR A 355 -45.68 -38.34 47.26
CA THR A 355 -44.33 -38.42 46.67
C THR A 355 -44.32 -38.37 45.15
N GLU A 356 -45.35 -38.90 44.47
CA GLU A 356 -45.43 -38.90 43.00
C GLU A 356 -45.82 -37.51 42.45
N ILE A 357 -46.62 -36.76 43.22
CA ILE A 357 -47.03 -35.39 42.89
C ILE A 357 -45.82 -34.45 42.85
N LEU A 358 -44.90 -34.62 43.82
CA LEU A 358 -43.68 -33.83 43.89
C LEU A 358 -42.74 -34.12 42.72
N MET A 359 -42.62 -35.40 42.31
CA MET A 359 -41.81 -35.81 41.17
C MET A 359 -42.33 -35.24 39.84
N VAL A 360 -43.65 -35.21 39.63
CA VAL A 360 -44.25 -34.61 38.42
C VAL A 360 -44.07 -33.09 38.42
N LEU A 361 -44.27 -32.41 39.55
CA LEU A 361 -44.04 -30.97 39.67
C LEU A 361 -42.57 -30.60 39.46
N VAL A 362 -41.65 -31.35 40.06
CA VAL A 362 -40.21 -31.16 39.87
C VAL A 362 -39.81 -31.48 38.43
N SER A 363 -40.39 -32.49 37.78
CA SER A 363 -40.12 -32.81 36.37
C SER A 363 -40.71 -31.79 35.40
N VAL A 364 -41.85 -31.17 35.72
CA VAL A 364 -42.43 -30.07 34.93
C VAL A 364 -41.65 -28.78 35.14
N VAL A 365 -41.24 -28.46 36.37
CA VAL A 365 -40.43 -27.28 36.68
C VAL A 365 -39.01 -27.42 36.13
N LEU A 366 -38.36 -28.57 36.32
CA LEU A 366 -37.07 -28.89 35.70
C LEU A 366 -37.20 -29.00 34.20
N GLY A 367 -38.27 -29.58 33.66
CA GLY A 367 -38.55 -29.61 32.22
C GLY A 367 -38.67 -28.21 31.65
N THR A 368 -39.33 -27.27 32.33
CA THR A 368 -39.37 -25.86 31.91
C THR A 368 -38.07 -25.10 32.13
N TYR A 369 -37.21 -25.54 33.05
CA TYR A 369 -35.87 -24.96 33.29
C TYR A 369 -34.79 -25.54 32.36
N TRP A 370 -34.91 -26.79 31.92
CA TRP A 370 -33.97 -27.47 31.03
C TRP A 370 -34.31 -27.30 29.56
N TRP A 371 -35.58 -27.09 29.19
CA TRP A 371 -35.98 -26.84 27.80
C TRP A 371 -35.94 -25.37 27.38
N GLY A 372 -35.54 -24.48 28.30
CA GLY A 372 -35.63 -23.03 28.12
C GLY A 372 -34.27 -22.34 28.00
N SER A 373 -33.53 -22.60 26.91
CA SER A 373 -32.62 -21.62 26.27
C SER A 373 -31.99 -22.18 24.99
N PHE A 374 -32.80 -22.46 23.98
CA PHE A 374 -32.31 -22.46 22.60
C PHE A 374 -32.71 -21.14 21.95
N SER A 375 -31.67 -20.38 21.64
CA SER A 375 -31.68 -19.03 21.08
C SER A 375 -32.20 -19.07 19.64
N GLU A 376 -33.27 -18.35 19.32
CA GLU A 376 -33.75 -18.27 17.95
C GLU A 376 -33.30 -16.95 17.31
N VAL A 377 -32.33 -17.06 16.39
CA VAL A 377 -32.18 -16.11 15.26
C VAL A 377 -33.57 -15.87 14.66
N GLU A 378 -33.84 -14.65 14.23
CA GLU A 378 -35.18 -14.23 13.82
C GLU A 378 -35.87 -15.26 12.91
N PRO A 379 -37.14 -15.65 13.18
CA PRO A 379 -37.77 -16.80 12.52
C PRO A 379 -37.82 -16.72 10.99
N GLN A 380 -37.77 -15.50 10.43
CA GLN A 380 -37.71 -15.27 9.00
C GLN A 380 -36.38 -15.63 8.34
N TYR A 381 -35.29 -15.79 9.11
CA TYR A 381 -34.00 -16.20 8.56
C TYR A 381 -34.05 -17.69 8.19
N SER A 382 -33.90 -17.98 6.90
CA SER A 382 -33.98 -19.32 6.31
C SER A 382 -32.66 -19.80 5.69
N GLY A 383 -31.56 -19.11 5.96
CA GLY A 383 -30.22 -19.52 5.51
C GLY A 383 -29.56 -20.54 6.45
N ALA A 384 -28.31 -20.89 6.15
CA ALA A 384 -27.49 -21.80 6.92
C ALA A 384 -27.40 -21.42 8.40
N ARG A 385 -27.48 -22.42 9.28
CA ARG A 385 -27.45 -22.29 10.75
C ARG A 385 -26.38 -23.19 11.33
N ILE A 386 -25.58 -22.65 12.26
CA ILE A 386 -24.68 -23.44 13.09
C ILE A 386 -25.48 -23.92 14.30
N GLU A 387 -25.68 -25.24 14.39
CA GLU A 387 -26.33 -25.87 15.53
C GLU A 387 -25.27 -26.15 16.61
N GLY A 388 -25.27 -25.37 17.69
CA GLY A 388 -24.27 -25.47 18.77
C GLY A 388 -22.98 -24.67 18.49
N GLU A 389 -21.83 -25.24 18.88
CA GLU A 389 -20.51 -24.58 18.85
C GLU A 389 -19.61 -25.01 17.68
N GLU A 390 -19.98 -26.10 16.99
CA GLU A 390 -19.15 -26.73 15.99
C GLU A 390 -19.62 -26.42 14.57
N VAL A 391 -18.68 -26.06 13.71
CA VAL A 391 -18.92 -25.81 12.29
C VAL A 391 -18.86 -27.16 11.58
N THR A 392 -19.98 -27.61 11.00
CA THR A 392 -20.08 -28.92 10.33
C THR A 392 -19.97 -28.80 8.81
N LEU A 393 -19.65 -29.90 8.14
CA LEU A 393 -19.60 -29.94 6.67
C LEU A 393 -20.97 -29.63 6.05
N GLU A 394 -22.05 -30.09 6.66
CA GLU A 394 -23.43 -29.81 6.24
C GLU A 394 -23.72 -28.30 6.30
N PHE A 395 -23.31 -27.63 7.38
CA PHE A 395 -23.43 -26.18 7.47
C PHE A 395 -22.62 -25.47 6.38
N VAL A 396 -21.35 -25.86 6.16
CA VAL A 396 -20.50 -25.21 5.16
C VAL A 396 -21.07 -25.40 3.75
N LYS A 397 -21.57 -26.59 3.41
CA LYS A 397 -22.26 -26.87 2.14
C LYS A 397 -23.50 -25.99 1.96
N GLN A 398 -24.34 -25.89 2.98
CA GLN A 398 -25.54 -25.04 2.92
C GLN A 398 -25.18 -23.56 2.80
N MET A 399 -24.15 -23.11 3.51
CA MET A 399 -23.67 -21.73 3.46
C MET A 399 -23.12 -21.38 2.07
N MET A 400 -22.31 -22.26 1.46
CA MET A 400 -21.82 -22.06 0.10
C MET A 400 -22.96 -21.99 -0.92
N GLU A 401 -24.00 -22.83 -0.77
CA GLU A 401 -25.19 -22.78 -1.63
C GLU A 401 -25.98 -21.48 -1.44
N ASP A 402 -26.12 -21.00 -0.19
CA ASP A 402 -26.75 -19.72 0.10
C ASP A 402 -25.97 -18.55 -0.53
N PHE A 403 -24.63 -18.55 -0.42
CA PHE A 403 -23.76 -17.56 -1.06
C PHE A 403 -23.82 -17.62 -2.59
N LYS A 404 -23.88 -18.82 -3.18
CA LYS A 404 -24.06 -19.02 -4.62
C LYS A 404 -25.37 -18.40 -5.12
N ASN A 405 -26.39 -18.38 -4.26
CA ASN A 405 -27.69 -17.76 -4.51
C ASN A 405 -27.79 -16.30 -4.01
N GLN A 406 -26.65 -15.64 -3.74
CA GLN A 406 -26.56 -14.25 -3.28
C GLN A 406 -27.32 -13.96 -1.96
N LYS A 407 -27.55 -14.97 -1.13
CA LYS A 407 -28.03 -14.76 0.24
C LYS A 407 -26.85 -14.42 1.14
N THR A 408 -27.14 -13.75 2.26
CA THR A 408 -26.14 -13.40 3.27
C THR A 408 -26.25 -14.31 4.49
N LEU A 409 -25.10 -14.67 5.06
CA LEU A 409 -25.06 -15.41 6.33
C LEU A 409 -25.49 -14.49 7.47
N HIS A 410 -26.32 -15.02 8.38
CA HIS A 410 -26.73 -14.24 9.55
C HIS A 410 -25.53 -13.82 10.42
N LYS A 411 -25.54 -12.58 10.91
CA LYS A 411 -24.41 -11.96 11.63
C LYS A 411 -23.95 -12.76 12.84
N ARG A 412 -24.86 -13.46 13.54
CA ARG A 412 -24.52 -14.36 14.66
C ARG A 412 -23.50 -15.42 14.24
N TYR A 413 -23.78 -16.13 13.14
CA TYR A 413 -22.92 -17.21 12.65
C TYR A 413 -21.64 -16.67 12.03
N ALA A 414 -21.70 -15.52 11.37
CA ALA A 414 -20.50 -14.83 10.91
C ALA A 414 -19.56 -14.46 12.08
N TYR A 415 -20.07 -13.92 13.18
CA TYR A 415 -19.27 -13.66 14.37
C TYR A 415 -18.69 -14.95 14.97
N GLN A 416 -19.50 -16.01 15.07
CA GLN A 416 -19.05 -17.30 15.58
C GLN A 416 -17.86 -17.84 14.77
N ILE A 417 -17.94 -17.83 13.44
CA ILE A 417 -16.86 -18.28 12.54
C ILE A 417 -15.60 -17.42 12.70
N VAL A 418 -15.74 -16.09 12.66
CA VAL A 418 -14.60 -15.17 12.69
C VAL A 418 -13.91 -15.20 14.06
N LEU A 419 -14.66 -15.28 15.15
CA LEU A 419 -14.11 -15.39 16.51
C LEU A 419 -13.41 -16.73 16.76
N LYS A 420 -13.97 -17.84 16.30
CA LYS A 420 -13.32 -19.16 16.39
C LYS A 420 -12.05 -19.19 15.53
N THR A 421 -12.08 -18.61 14.34
CA THR A 421 -10.90 -18.48 13.47
C THR A 421 -9.81 -17.64 14.14
N ARG A 422 -10.15 -16.53 14.79
CA ARG A 422 -9.21 -15.70 15.56
C ARG A 422 -8.41 -16.54 16.56
N GLN A 423 -9.11 -17.36 17.34
CA GLN A 423 -8.48 -18.23 18.35
C GLN A 423 -7.53 -19.24 17.72
N ILE A 424 -7.94 -19.87 16.61
CA ILE A 424 -7.12 -20.85 15.88
C ILE A 424 -5.84 -20.18 15.35
N LEU A 425 -5.97 -19.05 14.64
CA LEU A 425 -4.83 -18.37 14.02
C LEU A 425 -3.87 -17.74 15.03
N GLN A 426 -4.40 -17.22 16.14
CA GLN A 426 -3.58 -16.66 17.22
C GLN A 426 -2.61 -17.69 17.82
N ALA A 427 -2.99 -18.97 17.86
CA ALA A 427 -2.16 -20.04 18.39
C ALA A 427 -1.06 -20.52 17.42
N LEU A 428 -1.11 -20.12 16.14
CA LEU A 428 -0.15 -20.56 15.13
C LEU A 428 1.16 -19.75 15.18
N PRO A 429 2.30 -20.35 14.78
CA PRO A 429 3.52 -19.60 14.51
C PRO A 429 3.40 -18.75 13.24
N SER A 430 4.32 -17.81 13.04
CA SER A 430 4.36 -16.98 11.83
C SER A 430 4.81 -17.74 10.58
N LEU A 431 5.56 -18.83 10.77
CA LEU A 431 5.85 -19.83 9.75
C LEU A 431 5.29 -21.18 10.21
N VAL A 432 4.39 -21.76 9.41
CA VAL A 432 3.72 -23.04 9.72
C VAL A 432 4.36 -24.18 8.94
N ASP A 433 4.83 -25.19 9.67
CA ASP A 433 5.37 -26.41 9.08
C ASP A 433 4.23 -27.42 8.82
N ILE A 434 4.15 -27.94 7.60
CA ILE A 434 3.11 -28.86 7.14
C ILE A 434 3.77 -30.20 6.79
N SER A 435 3.29 -31.28 7.41
CA SER A 435 3.71 -32.65 7.10
C SER A 435 2.63 -33.37 6.30
N VAL A 436 2.97 -33.77 5.08
CA VAL A 436 2.14 -34.55 4.16
C VAL A 436 2.66 -36.00 4.17
N PRO A 437 1.88 -36.98 4.67
CA PRO A 437 2.28 -38.38 4.71
C PRO A 437 2.43 -39.00 3.31
N ASN A 438 3.27 -40.02 3.18
CA ASN A 438 3.46 -40.76 1.92
C ASN A 438 2.12 -41.26 1.35
N GLY A 439 1.91 -41.07 0.03
CA GLY A 439 0.68 -41.44 -0.66
C GLY A 439 -0.50 -40.49 -0.40
N LYS A 440 -0.28 -39.36 0.30
CA LYS A 440 -1.23 -38.26 0.42
C LYS A 440 -0.77 -37.09 -0.43
N HIS A 441 -1.73 -36.27 -0.84
CA HIS A 441 -1.49 -35.06 -1.61
C HIS A 441 -1.85 -33.79 -0.82
N PHE A 442 -1.39 -32.66 -1.34
CA PHE A 442 -1.63 -31.33 -0.78
C PHE A 442 -1.81 -30.32 -1.91
N THR A 443 -2.84 -29.47 -1.82
CA THR A 443 -3.13 -28.48 -2.87
C THR A 443 -2.74 -27.08 -2.43
N VAL A 444 -2.03 -26.33 -3.28
CA VAL A 444 -1.71 -24.90 -3.09
C VAL A 444 -2.45 -24.07 -4.13
N CYS A 445 -3.27 -23.15 -3.66
CA CYS A 445 -3.93 -22.12 -4.45
C CYS A 445 -3.23 -20.77 -4.20
N GLY A 446 -3.18 -19.93 -5.23
CA GLY A 446 -2.78 -18.53 -5.10
C GLY A 446 -3.96 -17.62 -4.78
N ASP A 447 -3.86 -16.39 -5.26
CA ASP A 447 -4.83 -15.31 -5.06
C ASP A 447 -6.20 -15.69 -5.61
N VAL A 448 -7.28 -15.31 -4.91
CA VAL A 448 -8.66 -15.55 -5.36
C VAL A 448 -9.50 -14.27 -5.38
N HIS A 449 -9.07 -13.19 -4.73
CA HIS A 449 -9.57 -11.82 -4.88
C HIS A 449 -11.10 -11.68 -4.99
N GLY A 450 -11.86 -12.25 -4.06
CA GLY A 450 -13.31 -12.13 -4.03
C GLY A 450 -14.05 -12.74 -5.23
N GLN A 451 -13.42 -13.63 -6.01
CA GLN A 451 -14.04 -14.39 -7.10
C GLN A 451 -14.70 -15.68 -6.59
N PHE A 452 -15.75 -15.53 -5.78
CA PHE A 452 -16.37 -16.66 -5.05
C PHE A 452 -16.83 -17.82 -5.94
N TYR A 453 -17.33 -17.53 -7.14
CA TYR A 453 -17.81 -18.55 -8.06
C TYR A 453 -16.66 -19.39 -8.64
N ASP A 454 -15.50 -18.78 -8.85
CA ASP A 454 -14.29 -19.51 -9.24
C ASP A 454 -13.73 -20.33 -8.09
N LEU A 455 -13.84 -19.87 -6.84
CA LEU A 455 -13.51 -20.69 -5.66
C LEU A 455 -14.37 -21.96 -5.61
N LEU A 456 -15.68 -21.85 -5.88
CA LEU A 456 -16.55 -23.02 -5.98
C LEU A 456 -16.12 -23.96 -7.12
N ASN A 457 -15.71 -23.41 -8.26
CA ASN A 457 -15.18 -24.19 -9.38
C ASN A 457 -13.89 -24.95 -9.00
N ILE A 458 -12.98 -24.34 -8.22
CA ILE A 458 -11.79 -25.05 -7.69
C ILE A 458 -12.24 -26.26 -6.86
N PHE A 459 -13.23 -26.10 -5.98
CA PHE A 459 -13.72 -27.21 -5.15
C PHE A 459 -14.49 -28.26 -5.94
N GLU A 460 -15.14 -27.90 -7.05
CA GLU A 460 -15.78 -28.84 -7.96
C GLU A 460 -14.74 -29.66 -8.73
N LEU A 461 -13.68 -29.02 -9.22
CA LEU A 461 -12.60 -29.65 -9.99
C LEU A 461 -11.66 -30.52 -9.14
N ASN A 462 -11.36 -30.08 -7.92
CA ASN A 462 -10.32 -30.67 -7.08
C ASN A 462 -10.84 -31.25 -5.75
N GLY A 463 -12.16 -31.24 -5.55
CA GLY A 463 -12.83 -31.73 -4.35
C GLY A 463 -12.84 -30.74 -3.20
N LEU A 464 -13.79 -30.88 -2.29
CA LEU A 464 -13.90 -30.02 -1.10
C LEU A 464 -12.70 -30.19 -0.16
N PRO A 465 -12.35 -29.15 0.61
CA PRO A 465 -11.37 -29.27 1.69
C PRO A 465 -11.80 -30.33 2.72
N SER A 466 -10.88 -31.24 3.01
CA SER A 466 -11.02 -32.27 4.04
C SER A 466 -9.63 -32.68 4.56
N GLU A 467 -9.56 -33.52 5.59
CA GLU A 467 -8.27 -34.04 6.07
C GLU A 467 -7.53 -34.87 5.00
N ASP A 468 -8.27 -35.53 4.10
CA ASP A 468 -7.73 -36.29 2.97
C ASP A 468 -7.49 -35.43 1.72
N ASN A 469 -7.99 -34.19 1.70
CA ASN A 469 -7.82 -33.24 0.60
C ASN A 469 -7.49 -31.83 1.13
N PRO A 470 -6.30 -31.65 1.73
CA PRO A 470 -5.92 -30.39 2.35
C PRO A 470 -5.54 -29.32 1.31
N TYR A 471 -5.87 -28.08 1.64
CA TYR A 471 -5.56 -26.90 0.83
C TYR A 471 -4.70 -25.88 1.58
N LEU A 472 -3.83 -25.17 0.89
CA LEU A 472 -3.25 -23.89 1.29
C LEU A 472 -3.70 -22.82 0.31
N PHE A 473 -4.39 -21.80 0.81
CA PHE A 473 -4.64 -20.56 0.04
C PHE A 473 -3.58 -19.53 0.43
N ASN A 474 -2.77 -19.14 -0.54
CA ASN A 474 -1.54 -18.38 -0.33
C ASN A 474 -1.77 -16.86 -0.44
N GLY A 475 -2.62 -16.32 0.43
CA GLY A 475 -2.94 -14.90 0.53
C GLY A 475 -3.92 -14.37 -0.53
N ASP A 476 -4.31 -13.11 -0.36
CA ASP A 476 -5.13 -12.33 -1.29
C ASP A 476 -6.48 -13.01 -1.61
N PHE A 477 -7.23 -13.24 -0.53
CA PHE A 477 -8.57 -13.82 -0.59
C PHE A 477 -9.63 -12.79 -0.99
N VAL A 478 -9.39 -11.54 -0.59
CA VAL A 478 -10.35 -10.44 -0.63
C VAL A 478 -9.88 -9.32 -1.56
N ASP A 479 -10.67 -8.26 -1.62
CA ASP A 479 -10.50 -7.09 -2.47
C ASP A 479 -10.64 -7.40 -3.96
N ARG A 480 -10.86 -6.34 -4.76
CA ARG A 480 -11.09 -6.40 -6.22
C ARG A 480 -12.40 -7.06 -6.61
N GLY A 481 -12.55 -8.36 -6.43
CA GLY A 481 -13.81 -9.05 -6.64
C GLY A 481 -14.87 -8.62 -5.64
N SER A 482 -16.12 -8.66 -6.07
CA SER A 482 -17.28 -8.16 -5.31
C SER A 482 -17.98 -9.22 -4.46
N PHE A 483 -17.33 -10.37 -4.27
CA PHE A 483 -17.79 -11.48 -3.42
C PHE A 483 -16.72 -11.89 -2.39
N SER A 484 -16.00 -10.90 -1.86
CA SER A 484 -14.92 -11.12 -0.88
C SER A 484 -15.45 -11.63 0.45
N VAL A 485 -16.63 -11.19 0.88
CA VAL A 485 -17.25 -11.64 2.14
C VAL A 485 -17.62 -13.12 2.08
N GLU A 486 -18.12 -13.58 0.94
CA GLU A 486 -18.49 -14.98 0.69
C GLU A 486 -17.26 -15.88 0.68
N ILE A 487 -16.15 -15.46 0.04
CA ILE A 487 -14.88 -16.19 0.08
C ILE A 487 -14.36 -16.31 1.50
N ILE A 488 -14.17 -15.18 2.20
CA ILE A 488 -13.44 -15.22 3.47
C ILE A 488 -14.20 -16.00 4.54
N LEU A 489 -15.54 -15.90 4.57
CA LEU A 489 -16.37 -16.68 5.47
C LEU A 489 -16.35 -18.18 5.12
N THR A 490 -16.28 -18.53 3.83
CA THR A 490 -16.14 -19.93 3.39
C THR A 490 -14.80 -20.52 3.82
N LEU A 491 -13.70 -19.82 3.56
CA LEU A 491 -12.36 -20.26 3.95
C LEU A 491 -12.23 -20.40 5.48
N PHE A 492 -12.75 -19.43 6.24
CA PHE A 492 -12.78 -19.49 7.69
C PHE A 492 -13.67 -20.60 8.24
N ALA A 493 -14.82 -20.87 7.60
CA ALA A 493 -15.68 -21.97 8.03
C ALA A 493 -15.01 -23.34 7.83
N PHE A 494 -14.30 -23.57 6.72
CA PHE A 494 -13.48 -24.77 6.56
C PHE A 494 -12.37 -24.84 7.61
N LYS A 495 -11.72 -23.72 7.95
CA LYS A 495 -10.70 -23.66 9.01
C LYS A 495 -11.27 -24.01 10.38
N CYS A 496 -12.48 -23.56 10.69
CA CYS A 496 -13.19 -23.90 11.92
C CYS A 496 -13.67 -25.35 11.96
N MET A 497 -14.10 -25.90 10.82
CA MET A 497 -14.61 -27.27 10.69
C MET A 497 -13.51 -28.32 10.90
N SER A 498 -12.38 -28.15 10.21
CA SER A 498 -11.20 -29.01 10.38
C SER A 498 -9.94 -28.16 10.16
N PRO A 499 -9.23 -27.75 11.23
CA PRO A 499 -8.06 -26.89 11.12
C PRO A 499 -6.91 -27.44 10.27
N SER A 500 -6.84 -28.76 10.08
CA SER A 500 -5.87 -29.45 9.22
C SER A 500 -6.30 -29.54 7.75
N SER A 501 -7.59 -29.31 7.44
CA SER A 501 -8.11 -29.36 6.06
C SER A 501 -7.77 -28.12 5.24
N ILE A 502 -7.51 -26.98 5.87
CA ILE A 502 -7.20 -25.74 5.17
C ILE A 502 -6.17 -24.89 5.91
N TYR A 503 -5.22 -24.34 5.17
CA TYR A 503 -4.18 -23.43 5.62
C TYR A 503 -4.34 -22.11 4.87
N LEU A 504 -4.11 -21.00 5.56
CA LEU A 504 -4.33 -19.66 5.04
C LEU A 504 -3.07 -18.85 5.33
N ALA A 505 -2.36 -18.42 4.28
CA ALA A 505 -1.26 -17.47 4.41
C ALA A 505 -1.79 -16.04 4.29
N ARG A 506 -1.14 -15.07 4.92
CA ARG A 506 -1.44 -13.66 4.74
C ARG A 506 -0.92 -13.19 3.38
N GLY A 507 -1.73 -12.49 2.61
CA GLY A 507 -1.31 -11.70 1.46
C GLY A 507 -1.25 -10.21 1.78
N ASN A 508 -0.83 -9.39 0.82
CA ASN A 508 -0.79 -7.94 1.02
C ASN A 508 -2.21 -7.34 1.09
N HIS A 509 -3.21 -7.99 0.50
CA HIS A 509 -4.61 -7.59 0.58
C HIS A 509 -5.30 -7.99 1.90
N GLU A 510 -4.70 -8.80 2.77
CA GLU A 510 -5.16 -8.97 4.15
C GLU A 510 -4.55 -7.89 5.08
N SER A 511 -4.70 -6.63 4.66
CA SER A 511 -4.22 -5.45 5.37
C SER A 511 -5.22 -4.29 5.29
N LYS A 512 -5.26 -3.46 6.34
CA LYS A 512 -6.18 -2.33 6.43
C LYS A 512 -5.95 -1.28 5.35
N SER A 513 -4.69 -1.10 4.92
CA SER A 513 -4.36 -0.14 3.87
C SER A 513 -4.99 -0.53 2.54
N MET A 514 -4.96 -1.81 2.18
CA MET A 514 -5.53 -2.33 0.94
C MET A 514 -7.06 -2.40 1.01
N ASN A 515 -7.62 -2.96 2.09
CA ASN A 515 -9.07 -3.18 2.20
C ASN A 515 -9.90 -1.89 2.12
N LYS A 516 -9.34 -0.77 2.60
CA LYS A 516 -9.95 0.57 2.50
C LYS A 516 -10.12 1.06 1.07
N ILE A 517 -9.22 0.64 0.20
CA ILE A 517 -9.06 1.18 -1.16
C ILE A 517 -9.74 0.24 -2.16
N TYR A 518 -9.56 -1.08 -1.99
CA TYR A 518 -9.84 -2.08 -3.01
C TYR A 518 -11.14 -2.89 -2.81
N GLY A 519 -11.93 -2.57 -1.79
CA GLY A 519 -13.35 -2.95 -1.74
C GLY A 519 -13.79 -3.77 -0.56
N PHE A 520 -12.93 -4.55 0.08
CA PHE A 520 -13.33 -5.44 1.15
C PHE A 520 -13.95 -4.68 2.33
N GLU A 521 -13.35 -3.56 2.75
CA GLU A 521 -13.92 -2.75 3.83
C GLU A 521 -15.33 -2.25 3.47
N GLY A 522 -15.53 -1.77 2.24
CA GLY A 522 -16.83 -1.31 1.76
C GLY A 522 -17.87 -2.44 1.68
N GLU A 523 -17.43 -3.63 1.25
CA GLU A 523 -18.27 -4.81 1.12
C GLU A 523 -18.73 -5.31 2.50
N VAL A 524 -17.80 -5.39 3.47
CA VAL A 524 -18.10 -5.74 4.87
C VAL A 524 -19.07 -4.75 5.50
N ARG A 525 -18.87 -3.43 5.29
CA ARG A 525 -19.82 -2.40 5.77
C ARG A 525 -21.21 -2.57 5.17
N SER A 526 -21.28 -2.96 3.90
CA SER A 526 -22.54 -3.13 3.18
C SER A 526 -23.29 -4.41 3.57
N LYS A 527 -22.59 -5.55 3.65
CA LYS A 527 -23.20 -6.88 3.87
C LYS A 527 -23.31 -7.25 5.35
N LEU A 528 -22.40 -6.73 6.19
CA LEU A 528 -22.32 -7.05 7.61
C LEU A 528 -22.50 -5.81 8.50
N SER A 529 -21.42 -5.25 9.06
CA SER A 529 -21.47 -4.03 9.89
C SER A 529 -20.06 -3.46 10.13
N GLU A 530 -19.99 -2.23 10.64
CA GLU A 530 -18.73 -1.57 11.04
C GLU A 530 -17.84 -2.43 11.92
N LYS A 531 -18.42 -3.09 12.93
CA LYS A 531 -17.67 -3.91 13.89
C LYS A 531 -16.93 -5.08 13.22
N PHE A 532 -17.45 -5.59 12.10
CA PHE A 532 -16.78 -6.65 11.36
C PHE A 532 -15.52 -6.15 10.65
N VAL A 533 -15.45 -4.86 10.27
CA VAL A 533 -14.24 -4.29 9.65
C VAL A 533 -13.06 -4.41 10.60
N ASP A 534 -13.23 -3.95 11.83
CA ASP A 534 -12.16 -4.03 12.85
C ASP A 534 -11.87 -5.49 13.24
N LEU A 535 -12.90 -6.34 13.32
CA LEU A 535 -12.71 -7.75 13.66
C LEU A 535 -11.94 -8.51 12.57
N PHE A 536 -12.25 -8.30 11.29
CA PHE A 536 -11.50 -8.90 10.20
C PHE A 536 -10.06 -8.38 10.15
N ALA A 537 -9.85 -7.07 10.33
CA ALA A 537 -8.50 -6.50 10.37
C ALA A 537 -7.65 -7.11 11.50
N GLU A 538 -8.24 -7.32 12.69
CA GLU A 538 -7.58 -8.02 13.80
C GLU A 538 -7.25 -9.48 13.45
N VAL A 539 -8.21 -10.24 12.89
CA VAL A 539 -7.99 -11.64 12.50
C VAL A 539 -6.94 -11.77 11.41
N PHE A 540 -6.91 -10.86 10.43
CA PHE A 540 -5.90 -10.82 9.39
C PHE A 540 -4.49 -10.60 9.95
N CYS A 541 -4.35 -9.85 11.05
CA CYS A 541 -3.06 -9.72 11.74
C CYS A 541 -2.57 -11.03 12.39
N TYR A 542 -3.44 -12.03 12.59
CA TYR A 542 -3.02 -13.35 13.09
C TYR A 542 -2.69 -14.37 11.99
N LEU A 543 -2.98 -14.09 10.71
CA LEU A 543 -2.66 -15.01 9.61
C LEU A 543 -1.15 -15.27 9.53
N PRO A 544 -0.71 -16.55 9.45
CA PRO A 544 0.69 -16.89 9.21
C PRO A 544 1.24 -16.25 7.93
N LEU A 545 2.54 -15.93 7.92
CA LEU A 545 3.20 -15.23 6.82
C LEU A 545 3.76 -16.18 5.77
N ALA A 546 4.10 -17.41 6.17
CA ALA A 546 4.67 -18.41 5.28
C ALA A 546 4.37 -19.84 5.75
N HIS A 547 4.53 -20.80 4.86
CA HIS A 547 4.40 -22.23 5.14
C HIS A 547 5.58 -23.00 4.58
N VAL A 548 5.94 -24.12 5.22
CA VAL A 548 6.94 -25.06 4.71
C VAL A 548 6.33 -26.45 4.64
N ILE A 549 6.28 -27.04 3.44
CA ILE A 549 5.72 -28.37 3.20
C ILE A 549 6.85 -29.39 3.14
N ASN A 550 6.79 -30.41 4.00
CA ASN A 550 7.76 -31.50 4.13
C ASN A 550 9.22 -31.04 4.22
N GLU A 551 9.48 -29.87 4.82
CA GLU A 551 10.81 -29.26 4.90
C GLU A 551 11.47 -29.02 3.53
N LYS A 552 10.69 -29.05 2.44
CA LYS A 552 11.18 -28.94 1.05
C LYS A 552 10.66 -27.74 0.29
N ILE A 553 9.38 -27.42 0.46
CA ILE A 553 8.73 -26.39 -0.34
C ILE A 553 8.38 -25.22 0.56
N PHE A 554 8.98 -24.06 0.31
CA PHE A 554 8.63 -22.82 1.01
C PHE A 554 7.54 -22.09 0.23
N VAL A 555 6.43 -21.78 0.90
CA VAL A 555 5.27 -21.11 0.31
C VAL A 555 5.05 -19.77 0.99
N VAL A 556 5.01 -18.69 0.20
CA VAL A 556 4.84 -17.32 0.67
C VAL A 556 4.03 -16.53 -0.36
N HIS A 557 3.22 -15.55 0.04
CA HIS A 557 2.42 -14.77 -0.92
C HIS A 557 3.28 -13.97 -1.92
N GLY A 558 4.08 -13.03 -1.40
CA GLY A 558 4.96 -12.16 -2.18
C GLY A 558 6.26 -12.85 -2.59
N GLY A 559 7.30 -12.80 -1.76
CA GLY A 559 8.59 -13.34 -2.18
C GLY A 559 9.70 -13.30 -1.14
N LEU A 560 10.94 -13.19 -1.63
CA LEU A 560 12.15 -13.23 -0.83
C LEU A 560 12.66 -11.84 -0.45
N PHE A 561 13.81 -11.81 0.22
CA PHE A 561 14.24 -10.69 1.06
C PHE A 561 15.30 -9.79 0.42
N SER A 562 15.38 -8.55 0.90
CA SER A 562 16.39 -7.56 0.51
C SER A 562 17.80 -7.90 0.98
N VAL A 563 17.91 -8.74 2.01
CA VAL A 563 19.17 -9.20 2.59
C VAL A 563 19.35 -10.70 2.43
N ASP A 564 20.60 -11.15 2.32
CA ASP A 564 20.95 -12.57 2.31
C ASP A 564 21.06 -13.12 3.75
N GLY A 565 21.01 -14.45 3.91
CA GLY A 565 21.21 -15.12 5.19
C GLY A 565 19.96 -15.29 6.07
N VAL A 566 18.79 -14.82 5.60
CA VAL A 566 17.51 -15.03 6.30
C VAL A 566 17.19 -16.53 6.42
N LYS A 567 16.92 -16.98 7.65
CA LYS A 567 16.59 -18.36 7.97
C LYS A 567 15.10 -18.55 8.26
N LEU A 568 14.62 -19.79 8.14
CA LEU A 568 13.25 -20.15 8.54
C LEU A 568 12.94 -19.79 10.00
N SER A 569 13.95 -19.80 10.88
CA SER A 569 13.82 -19.36 12.28
C SER A 569 13.48 -17.87 12.40
N ASP A 570 14.04 -17.03 11.53
CA ASP A 570 13.80 -15.59 11.55
C ASP A 570 12.34 -15.31 11.17
N ILE A 571 11.83 -16.00 10.14
CA ILE A 571 10.44 -15.90 9.70
C ILE A 571 9.48 -16.39 10.79
N ARG A 572 9.82 -17.50 11.46
CA ARG A 572 9.01 -18.06 12.55
C ARG A 572 8.94 -17.12 13.75
N ALA A 573 9.97 -16.32 13.98
CA ALA A 573 10.09 -15.37 15.10
C ALA A 573 9.48 -13.99 14.82
N ILE A 574 8.99 -13.70 13.60
CA ILE A 574 8.34 -12.43 13.28
C ILE A 574 7.11 -12.25 14.17
N ASP A 575 7.05 -11.15 14.93
CA ASP A 575 5.81 -10.69 15.56
C ASP A 575 4.89 -10.11 14.48
N ARG A 576 3.99 -10.97 13.99
CA ARG A 576 3.12 -10.66 12.86
C ARG A 576 1.85 -9.91 13.25
N PHE A 577 1.57 -9.73 14.55
CA PHE A 577 0.31 -9.14 15.03
C PHE A 577 0.30 -7.61 14.90
N CYS A 578 0.44 -7.15 13.66
CA CYS A 578 0.47 -5.76 13.26
C CYS A 578 0.02 -5.62 11.80
N GLU A 579 -0.25 -4.38 11.38
CA GLU A 579 -0.29 -4.08 9.95
C GLU A 579 1.13 -4.21 9.37
N PRO A 580 1.28 -4.67 8.10
CA PRO A 580 2.60 -4.79 7.50
C PRO A 580 3.37 -3.46 7.57
N PRO A 581 4.61 -3.46 8.07
CA PRO A 581 5.45 -2.26 8.08
C PRO A 581 5.82 -1.83 6.66
N GLU A 582 6.37 -0.61 6.50
CA GLU A 582 6.84 -0.13 5.19
C GLU A 582 8.11 -0.86 4.71
N GLU A 583 8.89 -1.45 5.62
CA GLU A 583 10.14 -2.16 5.34
C GLU A 583 10.33 -3.40 6.24
N GLY A 584 11.31 -4.24 5.91
CA GLY A 584 11.69 -5.43 6.69
C GLY A 584 11.01 -6.72 6.24
N LEU A 585 11.34 -7.82 6.91
CA LEU A 585 11.01 -9.18 6.47
C LEU A 585 9.51 -9.39 6.22
N MET A 586 8.65 -8.92 7.13
CA MET A 586 7.20 -9.05 6.98
C MET A 586 6.66 -8.29 5.76
N CYS A 587 7.19 -7.11 5.47
CA CYS A 587 6.82 -6.37 4.26
C CYS A 587 7.26 -7.14 3.00
N GLU A 588 8.52 -7.58 2.98
CA GLU A 588 9.11 -8.25 1.82
C GLU A 588 8.45 -9.59 1.49
N LEU A 589 8.07 -10.36 2.51
CA LEU A 589 7.29 -11.60 2.34
C LEU A 589 5.96 -11.36 1.63
N LEU A 590 5.33 -10.19 1.83
CA LEU A 590 4.01 -9.89 1.27
C LEU A 590 4.07 -9.14 -0.06
N TRP A 591 5.18 -8.49 -0.40
CA TRP A 591 5.23 -7.50 -1.51
C TRP A 591 6.31 -7.73 -2.56
N SER A 592 7.29 -8.60 -2.32
CA SER A 592 8.42 -8.74 -3.26
C SER A 592 8.07 -9.62 -4.46
N ASP A 593 8.68 -9.33 -5.60
CA ASP A 593 8.46 -10.05 -6.86
C ASP A 593 9.78 -10.63 -7.41
N PRO A 594 9.76 -11.78 -8.10
CA PRO A 594 10.94 -12.27 -8.81
C PRO A 594 11.32 -11.34 -9.98
N GLN A 595 12.60 -11.34 -10.35
CA GLN A 595 13.08 -10.73 -11.59
C GLN A 595 13.94 -11.72 -12.40
N PRO A 596 13.90 -11.67 -13.74
CA PRO A 596 14.64 -12.63 -14.57
C PRO A 596 16.16 -12.49 -14.45
N LEU A 597 16.65 -11.27 -14.20
CA LEU A 597 18.08 -11.00 -14.09
C LEU A 597 18.60 -11.27 -12.66
N PRO A 598 19.83 -11.77 -12.49
CA PRO A 598 20.45 -11.91 -11.16
C PRO A 598 20.53 -10.61 -10.38
N GLY A 599 20.63 -10.72 -9.06
CA GLY A 599 20.77 -9.62 -8.11
C GLY A 599 19.44 -9.17 -7.51
N ARG A 600 19.39 -7.91 -7.07
CA ARG A 600 18.20 -7.27 -6.53
C ARG A 600 17.95 -5.94 -7.24
N GLY A 601 16.70 -5.57 -7.39
CA GLY A 601 16.27 -4.32 -8.00
C GLY A 601 15.16 -3.64 -7.20
N PRO A 602 14.83 -2.39 -7.56
CA PRO A 602 13.68 -1.72 -6.98
C PRO A 602 12.39 -2.45 -7.39
N SER A 603 11.49 -2.68 -6.43
CA SER A 603 10.19 -3.27 -6.72
C SER A 603 9.43 -2.40 -7.73
N LYS A 604 8.83 -3.06 -8.73
CA LYS A 604 7.93 -2.42 -9.69
C LYS A 604 6.67 -1.86 -9.02
N ARG A 605 6.34 -2.32 -7.82
CA ARG A 605 5.18 -1.87 -7.02
C ARG A 605 5.49 -0.64 -6.17
N GLY A 606 6.78 -0.31 -5.98
CA GLY A 606 7.24 0.77 -5.12
C GLY A 606 7.23 0.44 -3.61
N VAL A 607 7.11 -0.85 -3.27
CA VAL A 607 7.21 -1.44 -1.93
C VAL A 607 7.73 -2.88 -2.07
N GLY A 608 8.54 -3.35 -1.11
CA GLY A 608 9.32 -4.59 -1.26
C GLY A 608 10.49 -4.43 -2.23
N LEU A 609 10.92 -5.52 -2.85
CA LEU A 609 12.00 -5.51 -3.86
C LEU A 609 11.72 -6.46 -5.03
N SER A 610 12.53 -6.34 -6.07
CA SER A 610 12.67 -7.40 -7.07
C SER A 610 13.91 -8.26 -6.77
N PHE A 611 13.80 -9.59 -6.83
CA PHE A 611 14.90 -10.51 -6.51
C PHE A 611 15.16 -11.54 -7.62
N GLY A 612 16.43 -11.74 -7.97
CA GLY A 612 16.85 -12.64 -9.05
C GLY A 612 17.01 -14.10 -8.65
N GLY A 613 17.25 -14.96 -9.63
CA GLY A 613 17.42 -16.41 -9.42
C GLY A 613 18.57 -16.79 -8.50
N ASP A 614 19.63 -15.98 -8.43
CA ASP A 614 20.74 -16.18 -7.49
C ASP A 614 20.32 -15.98 -6.03
N VAL A 615 19.39 -15.05 -5.76
CA VAL A 615 18.81 -14.84 -4.42
C VAL A 615 17.96 -16.05 -4.02
N THR A 616 17.10 -16.53 -4.93
CA THR A 616 16.29 -17.73 -4.70
C THR A 616 17.16 -18.94 -4.42
N LYS A 617 18.17 -19.17 -5.24
CA LYS A 617 19.09 -20.31 -5.08
C LYS A 617 19.81 -20.25 -3.72
N ARG A 618 20.38 -19.10 -3.35
CA ARG A 618 21.04 -18.94 -2.05
C ARG A 618 20.09 -19.22 -0.89
N PHE A 619 18.88 -18.65 -0.90
CA PHE A 619 17.90 -18.86 0.18
C PHE A 619 17.51 -20.34 0.34
N LEU A 620 17.29 -21.04 -0.78
CA LEU A 620 16.95 -22.46 -0.79
C LEU A 620 18.09 -23.32 -0.24
N GLU A 621 19.31 -23.11 -0.71
CA GLU A 621 20.51 -23.82 -0.25
C GLU A 621 20.75 -23.58 1.26
N ASP A 622 20.63 -22.34 1.70
CA ASP A 622 20.86 -21.92 3.08
C ASP A 622 19.86 -22.49 4.10
N ASN A 623 18.70 -22.94 3.62
CA ASN A 623 17.59 -23.45 4.43
C ASN A 623 17.25 -24.91 4.10
N ASN A 624 18.04 -25.60 3.27
CA ASN A 624 17.82 -26.98 2.83
C ASN A 624 16.48 -27.23 2.12
N LEU A 625 16.01 -26.24 1.37
CA LEU A 625 14.76 -26.29 0.62
C LEU A 625 15.01 -26.59 -0.87
N ASP A 626 13.98 -27.08 -1.54
CA ASP A 626 14.04 -27.48 -2.96
C ASP A 626 13.37 -26.47 -3.89
N LEU A 627 12.30 -25.81 -3.43
CA LEU A 627 11.40 -24.97 -4.24
C LEU A 627 10.77 -23.83 -3.42
N VAL A 628 10.64 -22.64 -4.04
CA VAL A 628 9.76 -21.56 -3.57
C VAL A 628 8.48 -21.55 -4.40
N VAL A 629 7.32 -21.55 -3.74
CA VAL A 629 6.02 -21.29 -4.38
C VAL A 629 5.50 -19.95 -3.88
N ARG A 630 5.05 -19.10 -4.79
CA ARG A 630 4.47 -17.79 -4.47
C ARG A 630 3.27 -17.44 -5.35
N SER A 631 2.60 -16.32 -5.07
CA SER A 631 1.38 -15.91 -5.79
C SER A 631 1.45 -14.48 -6.32
N HIS A 632 0.64 -13.50 -5.87
CA HIS A 632 0.80 -12.04 -5.95
C HIS A 632 0.90 -11.36 -7.35
N GLU A 633 1.28 -12.08 -8.41
CA GLU A 633 1.33 -11.61 -9.79
C GLU A 633 0.40 -12.43 -10.67
N VAL A 634 -0.45 -11.72 -11.42
CA VAL A 634 -1.29 -12.32 -12.45
C VAL A 634 -0.40 -12.94 -13.53
N LYS A 635 -0.68 -14.19 -13.90
CA LYS A 635 0.00 -14.90 -15.00
C LYS A 635 -1.02 -15.38 -16.01
N ASP A 636 -0.70 -15.28 -17.30
CA ASP A 636 -1.63 -15.61 -18.40
C ASP A 636 -2.17 -17.05 -18.31
N GLU A 637 -1.31 -18.02 -18.01
CA GLU A 637 -1.70 -19.43 -17.85
C GLU A 637 -2.04 -19.80 -16.40
N GLY A 638 -2.17 -18.82 -15.51
CA GLY A 638 -2.42 -19.00 -14.08
C GLY A 638 -1.18 -19.42 -13.27
N TYR A 639 -0.04 -19.66 -13.93
CA TYR A 639 1.23 -19.93 -13.29
C TYR A 639 2.42 -19.50 -14.15
N GLU A 640 3.59 -19.40 -13.55
CA GLU A 640 4.88 -19.25 -14.23
C GLU A 640 5.98 -19.97 -13.45
N VAL A 641 6.91 -20.60 -14.17
CA VAL A 641 8.06 -21.29 -13.59
C VAL A 641 9.32 -20.49 -13.89
N ASP A 642 9.93 -19.94 -12.86
CA ASP A 642 11.06 -19.02 -12.94
C ASP A 642 12.30 -19.57 -12.24
N HIS A 643 13.41 -18.84 -12.39
CA HIS A 643 14.66 -19.06 -11.66
C HIS A 643 15.16 -20.51 -11.79
N ASP A 644 15.23 -21.01 -13.02
CA ASP A 644 15.68 -22.39 -13.34
C ASP A 644 14.84 -23.48 -12.66
N GLY A 645 13.54 -23.24 -12.50
CA GLY A 645 12.60 -24.18 -11.85
C GLY A 645 12.65 -24.16 -10.33
N LYS A 646 13.29 -23.16 -9.73
CA LYS A 646 13.39 -22.98 -8.27
C LYS A 646 12.33 -22.05 -7.70
N LEU A 647 11.57 -21.37 -8.54
CA LEU A 647 10.45 -20.54 -8.15
C LEU A 647 9.25 -20.83 -9.03
N ILE A 648 8.07 -20.96 -8.42
CA ILE A 648 6.80 -21.07 -9.15
C ILE A 648 5.86 -19.98 -8.64
N THR A 649 5.34 -19.17 -9.55
CA THR A 649 4.21 -18.28 -9.29
C THR A 649 2.92 -19.04 -9.62
N VAL A 650 1.95 -19.06 -8.72
CA VAL A 650 0.60 -19.62 -8.92
C VAL A 650 -0.47 -18.58 -8.61
N PHE A 651 -1.46 -18.45 -9.48
CA PHE A 651 -2.51 -17.45 -9.39
C PHE A 651 -3.86 -18.10 -9.65
N SER A 652 -4.82 -17.97 -8.73
CA SER A 652 -6.06 -18.76 -8.74
C SER A 652 -7.32 -17.92 -9.05
N ALA A 653 -7.16 -16.68 -9.53
CA ALA A 653 -8.25 -15.82 -9.99
C ALA A 653 -8.27 -15.76 -11.54
N PRO A 654 -8.99 -16.67 -12.22
CA PRO A 654 -9.10 -16.64 -13.68
C PRO A 654 -9.88 -15.40 -14.15
N ASN A 655 -9.59 -14.92 -15.36
CA ASN A 655 -10.17 -13.70 -15.93
C ASN A 655 -10.20 -12.54 -14.92
N TYR A 656 -9.06 -12.29 -14.29
CA TYR A 656 -8.97 -11.40 -13.14
C TYR A 656 -9.62 -10.03 -13.40
N CYS A 657 -10.47 -9.61 -12.45
CA CYS A 657 -11.26 -8.38 -12.54
C CYS A 657 -12.12 -8.27 -13.81
N ASP A 658 -12.60 -9.39 -14.33
CA ASP A 658 -13.44 -9.54 -15.53
C ASP A 658 -12.85 -8.93 -16.81
N GLN A 659 -11.53 -8.70 -16.83
CA GLN A 659 -10.87 -7.96 -17.92
C GLN A 659 -9.55 -8.58 -18.40
N MET A 660 -8.86 -9.36 -17.57
CA MET A 660 -7.51 -9.84 -17.91
C MET A 660 -7.52 -11.04 -18.86
N GLY A 661 -8.56 -11.87 -18.84
CA GLY A 661 -8.66 -13.07 -19.69
C GLY A 661 -7.64 -14.18 -19.38
N ASN A 662 -6.88 -14.08 -18.27
CA ASN A 662 -5.95 -15.11 -17.82
C ASN A 662 -6.67 -16.38 -17.36
N LYS A 663 -5.97 -17.51 -17.34
CA LYS A 663 -6.39 -18.70 -16.61
C LYS A 663 -6.06 -18.57 -15.12
N GLY A 664 -6.71 -19.40 -14.32
CA GLY A 664 -6.31 -19.69 -12.95
C GLY A 664 -5.55 -21.01 -12.91
N ALA A 665 -4.73 -21.22 -11.88
CA ALA A 665 -4.11 -22.50 -11.61
C ALA A 665 -4.07 -22.81 -10.11
N PHE A 666 -3.93 -24.09 -9.78
CA PHE A 666 -3.53 -24.57 -8.46
C PHE A 666 -2.47 -25.67 -8.62
N ILE A 667 -1.65 -25.90 -7.60
CA ILE A 667 -0.58 -26.89 -7.62
C ILE A 667 -0.91 -28.03 -6.67
N ARG A 668 -0.84 -29.28 -7.14
CA ARG A 668 -0.90 -30.47 -6.31
C ARG A 668 0.50 -31.00 -6.07
N PHE A 669 0.83 -31.26 -4.80
CA PHE A 669 2.04 -31.95 -4.38
C PHE A 669 1.67 -33.30 -3.78
N GLU A 670 2.39 -34.36 -4.13
CA GLU A 670 2.16 -35.70 -3.59
C GLU A 670 3.44 -36.23 -2.93
N ALA A 671 3.32 -36.74 -1.70
CA ALA A 671 4.43 -37.31 -0.96
C ALA A 671 4.73 -38.75 -1.43
N PRO A 672 6.01 -39.16 -1.50
CA PRO A 672 7.20 -38.43 -1.05
C PRO A 672 7.81 -37.51 -2.10
N ASP A 673 7.43 -37.64 -3.38
CA ASP A 673 8.14 -37.00 -4.51
C ASP A 673 8.09 -35.47 -4.49
N MET A 674 7.01 -34.88 -3.95
CA MET A 674 6.81 -33.43 -3.80
C MET A 674 7.02 -32.64 -5.10
N LYS A 675 6.79 -33.28 -6.25
CA LYS A 675 6.83 -32.61 -7.55
C LYS A 675 5.56 -31.78 -7.75
N PRO A 676 5.68 -30.54 -8.26
CA PRO A 676 4.53 -29.70 -8.55
C PRO A 676 3.75 -30.27 -9.75
N ASN A 677 2.51 -30.71 -9.52
CA ASN A 677 1.54 -31.01 -10.57
C ASN A 677 0.59 -29.82 -10.71
N ILE A 678 0.81 -29.00 -11.73
CA ILE A 678 0.07 -27.75 -11.94
C ILE A 678 -1.17 -28.02 -12.78
N VAL A 679 -2.34 -27.62 -12.28
CA VAL A 679 -3.63 -27.76 -12.95
C VAL A 679 -4.20 -26.37 -13.24
N THR A 680 -4.46 -26.09 -14.51
CA THR A 680 -5.05 -24.81 -14.96
C THR A 680 -6.56 -24.93 -15.13
N PHE A 681 -7.29 -23.85 -14.89
CA PHE A 681 -8.74 -23.75 -15.06
C PHE A 681 -9.15 -22.36 -15.58
N SER A 682 -10.35 -22.27 -16.16
CA SER A 682 -10.91 -21.03 -16.69
C SER A 682 -11.96 -20.45 -15.76
N ALA A 683 -12.29 -19.17 -15.96
CA ALA A 683 -13.32 -18.47 -15.20
C ALA A 683 -14.71 -19.06 -15.46
N VAL A 684 -15.56 -19.01 -14.45
CA VAL A 684 -16.97 -19.40 -14.54
C VAL A 684 -17.91 -18.19 -14.45
N PRO A 685 -19.14 -18.29 -14.96
CA PRO A 685 -20.11 -17.20 -14.83
C PRO A 685 -20.42 -16.87 -13.36
N HIS A 686 -20.59 -15.58 -13.07
CA HIS A 686 -21.04 -15.06 -11.78
C HIS A 686 -22.16 -14.01 -11.99
N PRO A 687 -22.92 -13.64 -10.93
CA PRO A 687 -23.90 -12.57 -11.00
C PRO A 687 -23.29 -11.23 -11.45
N ASP A 688 -24.12 -10.37 -12.05
CA ASP A 688 -23.73 -9.05 -12.57
C ASP A 688 -23.47 -8.03 -11.45
N VAL A 689 -22.40 -8.25 -10.70
CA VAL A 689 -21.84 -7.32 -9.72
C VAL A 689 -20.40 -7.03 -10.15
N LYS A 690 -20.21 -5.85 -10.74
CA LYS A 690 -18.91 -5.44 -11.28
C LYS A 690 -17.79 -5.54 -10.24
N PRO A 691 -16.55 -5.86 -10.65
CA PRO A 691 -15.39 -5.74 -9.78
C PRO A 691 -15.29 -4.32 -9.20
N MET A 692 -14.77 -4.24 -7.98
CA MET A 692 -14.55 -2.99 -7.26
C MET A 692 -15.84 -2.20 -6.99
N ALA A 693 -17.01 -2.87 -6.96
CA ALA A 693 -18.30 -2.22 -6.71
C ALA A 693 -18.34 -1.49 -5.35
N TYR A 694 -17.66 -2.07 -4.35
CA TYR A 694 -17.57 -1.56 -2.98
C TYR A 694 -16.27 -0.81 -2.67
N ALA A 695 -15.38 -0.67 -3.66
CA ALA A 695 -14.12 0.04 -3.51
C ALA A 695 -14.32 1.54 -3.28
N ASN A 696 -13.25 2.22 -2.88
CA ASN A 696 -13.26 3.66 -2.69
C ASN A 696 -13.80 4.36 -3.94
N ASN A 697 -14.81 5.23 -3.77
CA ASN A 697 -15.43 5.95 -4.87
C ASN A 697 -14.42 6.66 -5.75
N PHE A 698 -13.33 7.17 -5.16
CA PHE A 698 -12.28 7.85 -5.91
C PHE A 698 -11.49 6.87 -6.78
N MET A 699 -11.13 5.70 -6.27
CA MET A 699 -10.44 4.66 -7.04
C MET A 699 -11.27 4.13 -8.20
N ARG A 700 -12.58 3.94 -8.00
CA ARG A 700 -13.49 3.46 -9.04
C ARG A 700 -13.55 4.38 -10.27
N MET A 701 -13.13 5.64 -10.14
CA MET A 701 -13.06 6.59 -11.26
C MET A 701 -11.89 6.35 -12.22
N PHE A 702 -10.97 5.42 -11.87
CA PHE A 702 -9.78 5.10 -12.66
C PHE A 702 -9.78 3.68 -13.24
N ASN A 703 -10.79 2.87 -12.88
CA ASN A 703 -10.94 1.51 -13.40
C ASN A 703 -11.54 1.48 -14.80
#